data_AF-A0A938BD09-F1
#
_entry.id   AF-A0A938BD09-F1
#
_cell.length_a   1.000
_cell.length_b   1.000
_cell.length_c   1.000
_cell.angle_alpha   90.00
_cell.angle_beta   90.00
_cell.angle_gamma   90.00
#
_symmetry.space_group_name_H-M   'P 1'
#
loop_
_entity.id
_entity.type
_entity.pdbx_description
1 polymer ?
#
loop_
_entity_poly.entity_id
_entity_poly.type
_entity_poly.pdbx_seq_one_letter_code
_entity_poly.pdbx_strand_id
1 'polypeptide(L)'
;MTEIKVRDAYVRSNVDGQRWTIGTETVQMVFECKEGKFRLVSFQNKLFNPQQEYIDEKMATAPFSFEDEKQWVLVAGSAREVEAGGRPAAQLDLTLMRESLRVQFHVLAFPGTPILRQWVEFYNTGASPFVLKSPAPASILLRSDAATSYINYWMIGGHSQSNQGKMESASVTPSYHHKLNGTATLNYVPWMALHRNTGPKDGWFIALEYLGKWCLAVDHETPEPIKVSASIDELETRTLSPGERLELPMVTLGVFCDNLDNMAKWLYNWQYEYMWDYTHDDWYALMQFLTPWWANSHNLQEQFAGRLAYLDMDWSEYMRESGLEVLWDDAGWSADANIWAGNREGPDFAQTLRFFAKTGMKWALWFCGDPTSGIMDTKVGSWGNFQWRTDALGFNFAFDKAFRSEVTRFLKVHPRCSWHTCSGGSTYSHTFDIQRYGDVHYDTDLPGSDITNYYFSYLETPDKWFDMLATWGSYHPDTSRRMLSMTPKWTHYIKPHEMAQLRLIADLYHYLLQEGVAGRWSYITHPPIKGDTEHYYCQRVNYDRTKSLIIFKHRASGEVTIYPRGLLPEHRYLVEFDSTKVTMTRTGADLLANGIVIENQQPGELIYLNLPHRPGSGRDQGRPHPPGRVLTRRETNLWFCGVGIYWSPGSDDNWVSHYEIRRGSEILGKTCTGTYFFDRSEGWNPKAEYSVRTVDGDGNVSDWTYATPLADEPQIFSALGGHFSKSGREGWRAETTVDCRTFTPMVWVPPAKPSAADLGGTPNQPGGVEGYWEGTGAARVGRGWQQASTEVAGVRTWIAPQAGIVRIIGRVIKEYYHRNQGAPLRVRILHNDRKVWPDGDWAVAPVDDLTGVTHDLNLEVVTDDAIRFVLDKGSAPEHDLLAWMPRIVYTETETTEYDSTVMRILCGAEKPYIDHCGNIWSADRFYTGGKPISTKGNIEGASPTLSDQVLYQAGRAGEDFIYSIPVAPGLYSLRLKFAESEYQWCFARPFNLDINGRRVLRNFDVCQAARGSKRAYERVFRYLVPNADGQLVLRFTSGWEPLKKSGEAMVQAIEVVPEQKLIMRINVGSDTQFVDWNSFIWASDAHFKGGQVIKSDALVTQAAPTLYDQELYRTARTGPKLNYTMAVPPGLYTVHLKFAELWLSEPGKRPMNIAINGQCVWKYWDPATAAGQIGMAADIRVEDITPDKDGHITIKISAAGANDAILQGIEIE
;
A
#
# COMPACT_ATOMS: atom_id res chain seq x y z
N MET A 1 -17.86 -25.01 -38.59
CA MET A 1 -17.09 -25.51 -37.43
C MET A 1 -16.07 -24.46 -37.06
N THR A 2 -16.22 -23.89 -35.88
CA THR A 2 -15.28 -22.93 -35.28
C THR A 2 -14.50 -23.69 -34.22
N GLU A 3 -13.18 -23.49 -34.12
CA GLU A 3 -12.35 -24.10 -33.08
C GLU A 3 -11.21 -23.15 -32.72
N ILE A 4 -10.99 -22.96 -31.42
CA ILE A 4 -9.79 -22.32 -30.87
C ILE A 4 -9.20 -23.23 -29.80
N LYS A 5 -7.88 -23.16 -29.63
CA LYS A 5 -7.17 -23.85 -28.55
C LYS A 5 -6.09 -22.92 -28.00
N VAL A 6 -6.12 -22.70 -26.69
CA VAL A 6 -5.17 -21.89 -25.93
C VAL A 6 -4.56 -22.79 -24.86
N ARG A 7 -3.34 -23.31 -25.10
CA ARG A 7 -2.77 -24.45 -24.35
C ARG A 7 -3.77 -25.62 -24.29
N ASP A 8 -4.29 -25.99 -23.13
CA ASP A 8 -5.29 -27.04 -22.95
C ASP A 8 -6.75 -26.53 -22.91
N ALA A 9 -6.96 -25.20 -22.84
CA ALA A 9 -8.30 -24.62 -22.96
C ALA A 9 -8.75 -24.59 -24.42
N TYR A 10 -10.04 -24.81 -24.67
CA TYR A 10 -10.60 -24.83 -26.03
C TYR A 10 -12.05 -24.36 -26.07
N VAL A 11 -12.45 -23.86 -27.23
CA VAL A 11 -13.84 -23.65 -27.61
C VAL A 11 -14.06 -24.23 -29.00
N ARG A 12 -15.11 -25.01 -29.19
CA ARG A 12 -15.46 -25.58 -30.50
C ARG A 12 -16.96 -25.61 -30.76
N SER A 13 -17.37 -25.49 -32.01
CA SER A 13 -18.75 -25.68 -32.44
C SER A 13 -18.93 -26.90 -33.33
N ASN A 14 -20.14 -27.45 -33.36
CA ASN A 14 -20.54 -28.40 -34.40
C ASN A 14 -20.72 -27.69 -35.77
N VAL A 15 -21.05 -28.47 -36.81
CA VAL A 15 -21.11 -27.97 -38.20
C VAL A 15 -22.18 -26.90 -38.39
N ASP A 16 -23.36 -27.06 -37.77
CA ASP A 16 -24.49 -26.13 -37.88
C ASP A 16 -24.41 -24.93 -36.91
N GLY A 17 -23.39 -24.88 -36.04
CA GLY A 17 -23.18 -23.82 -35.07
C GLY A 17 -24.23 -23.76 -33.95
N GLN A 18 -25.05 -24.81 -33.78
CA GLN A 18 -26.08 -24.87 -32.75
C GLN A 18 -25.61 -25.54 -31.45
N ARG A 19 -24.45 -26.21 -31.46
CA ARG A 19 -23.84 -26.85 -30.28
C ARG A 19 -22.42 -26.34 -30.09
N TRP A 20 -22.13 -25.83 -28.90
CA TRP A 20 -20.84 -25.24 -28.54
C TRP A 20 -20.27 -25.94 -27.31
N THR A 21 -18.99 -26.28 -27.36
CA THR A 21 -18.24 -26.87 -26.25
C THR A 21 -17.16 -25.89 -25.82
N ILE A 22 -17.00 -25.67 -24.52
CA ILE A 22 -15.90 -24.93 -23.92
C ILE A 22 -15.36 -25.72 -22.73
N GLY A 23 -14.05 -25.72 -22.53
CA GLY A 23 -13.45 -26.40 -21.40
C GLY A 23 -11.93 -26.41 -21.46
N THR A 24 -11.36 -27.25 -20.60
CA THR A 24 -9.95 -27.57 -20.49
C THR A 24 -9.76 -29.10 -20.52
N GLU A 25 -8.55 -29.57 -20.24
CA GLU A 25 -8.33 -31.00 -20.00
C GLU A 25 -9.03 -31.50 -18.74
N THR A 26 -9.35 -30.62 -17.78
CA THR A 26 -9.89 -30.97 -16.45
C THR A 26 -11.37 -30.66 -16.25
N VAL A 27 -11.97 -29.77 -17.06
CA VAL A 27 -13.40 -29.43 -16.99
C VAL A 27 -14.00 -29.19 -18.38
N GLN A 28 -15.29 -29.42 -18.59
CA GLN A 28 -15.97 -29.11 -19.86
C GLN A 28 -17.45 -28.77 -19.67
N MET A 29 -17.95 -27.80 -20.43
CA MET A 29 -19.38 -27.52 -20.60
C MET A 29 -19.80 -27.60 -22.07
N VAL A 30 -21.03 -28.00 -22.33
CA VAL A 30 -21.63 -28.03 -23.67
C VAL A 30 -22.96 -27.31 -23.67
N PHE A 31 -23.11 -26.33 -24.55
CA PHE A 31 -24.33 -25.56 -24.75
C PHE A 31 -24.98 -25.95 -26.08
N GLU A 32 -26.30 -26.06 -26.10
CA GLU A 32 -27.09 -26.37 -27.30
C GLU A 32 -28.24 -25.38 -27.46
N CYS A 33 -28.40 -24.81 -28.66
CA CYS A 33 -29.60 -24.10 -29.07
C CYS A 33 -30.35 -24.95 -30.11
N LYS A 34 -31.40 -25.65 -29.69
CA LYS A 34 -32.18 -26.52 -30.57
C LYS A 34 -33.64 -26.50 -30.16
N GLU A 35 -34.54 -26.60 -31.15
CA GLU A 35 -35.99 -26.59 -30.93
C GLU A 35 -36.48 -25.34 -30.16
N GLY A 36 -35.87 -24.18 -30.45
CA GLY A 36 -36.20 -22.92 -29.79
C GLY A 36 -35.77 -22.84 -28.31
N LYS A 37 -34.91 -23.74 -27.83
CA LYS A 37 -34.43 -23.77 -26.44
C LYS A 37 -32.90 -23.64 -26.40
N PHE A 38 -32.40 -22.74 -25.56
CA PHE A 38 -30.99 -22.66 -25.19
C PHE A 38 -30.75 -23.45 -23.88
N ARG A 39 -29.81 -24.41 -23.89
CA ARG A 39 -29.62 -25.39 -22.82
C ARG A 39 -28.15 -25.68 -22.54
N LEU A 40 -27.76 -25.80 -21.27
CA LEU A 40 -26.51 -26.45 -20.84
C LEU A 40 -26.77 -27.97 -20.81
N VAL A 41 -26.24 -28.71 -21.78
CA VAL A 41 -26.55 -30.14 -21.99
C VAL A 41 -25.50 -31.09 -21.42
N SER A 42 -24.33 -30.58 -21.00
CA SER A 42 -23.28 -31.37 -20.35
C SER A 42 -22.39 -30.45 -19.51
N PHE A 43 -22.02 -30.92 -18.30
CA PHE A 43 -21.02 -30.31 -17.43
C PHE A 43 -20.20 -31.43 -16.79
N GLN A 44 -18.94 -31.56 -17.22
CA GLN A 44 -18.10 -32.70 -16.92
C GLN A 44 -16.92 -32.32 -16.03
N ASN A 45 -16.73 -33.13 -14.99
CA ASN A 45 -15.49 -33.19 -14.23
C ASN A 45 -14.56 -34.22 -14.86
N LYS A 46 -13.51 -33.72 -15.52
CA LYS A 46 -12.54 -34.52 -16.26
C LYS A 46 -11.25 -34.79 -15.46
N LEU A 47 -11.24 -34.47 -14.16
CA LEU A 47 -10.18 -34.91 -13.24
C LEU A 47 -10.20 -36.44 -13.03
N PHE A 48 -11.28 -37.12 -13.46
CA PHE A 48 -11.48 -38.56 -13.36
C PHE A 48 -11.37 -39.26 -14.70
N ASN A 49 -11.03 -40.55 -14.63
CA ASN A 49 -11.18 -41.48 -15.74
C ASN A 49 -11.93 -42.75 -15.25
N PRO A 50 -13.18 -43.00 -15.70
CA PRO A 50 -13.98 -42.17 -16.61
C PRO A 50 -14.41 -40.84 -15.98
N GLN A 51 -14.55 -39.80 -16.82
CA GLN A 51 -15.02 -38.47 -16.42
C GLN A 51 -16.44 -38.51 -15.82
N GLN A 52 -16.73 -37.62 -14.87
CA GLN A 52 -18.04 -37.55 -14.20
C GLN A 52 -18.93 -36.51 -14.89
N GLU A 53 -20.19 -36.87 -15.17
CA GLU A 53 -21.18 -36.01 -15.83
C GLU A 53 -22.23 -35.54 -14.82
N TYR A 54 -22.40 -34.22 -14.70
CA TYR A 54 -23.33 -33.61 -13.76
C TYR A 54 -24.71 -33.31 -14.36
N ILE A 55 -24.86 -33.27 -15.68
CA ILE A 55 -26.12 -32.87 -16.33
C ILE A 55 -26.84 -34.08 -16.92
N ASP A 56 -28.16 -34.13 -16.74
CA ASP A 56 -29.04 -34.96 -17.57
C ASP A 56 -29.49 -34.13 -18.77
N GLU A 57 -29.03 -34.49 -19.97
CA GLU A 57 -29.37 -33.79 -21.23
C GLU A 57 -30.89 -33.66 -21.43
N LYS A 58 -31.71 -34.56 -20.88
CA LYS A 58 -33.17 -34.51 -21.00
C LYS A 58 -33.82 -33.42 -20.15
N MET A 59 -33.20 -33.06 -19.03
CA MET A 59 -33.69 -32.05 -18.10
C MET A 59 -32.95 -30.71 -18.25
N ALA A 60 -32.02 -30.61 -19.20
CA ALA A 60 -31.17 -29.45 -19.41
C ALA A 60 -31.97 -28.14 -19.67
N THR A 61 -31.59 -27.07 -18.98
CA THR A 61 -32.12 -25.71 -19.13
C THR A 61 -31.01 -24.72 -19.44
N ALA A 62 -31.37 -23.46 -19.72
CA ALA A 62 -30.38 -22.39 -19.79
C ALA A 62 -29.65 -22.26 -18.43
N PRO A 63 -28.34 -21.97 -18.43
CA PRO A 63 -27.53 -21.80 -17.22
C PRO A 63 -27.77 -20.45 -16.51
N PHE A 64 -28.78 -19.70 -16.92
CA PHE A 64 -29.30 -18.44 -16.35
C PHE A 64 -30.83 -18.46 -16.46
N SER A 65 -31.55 -17.61 -15.73
CA SER A 65 -33.03 -17.63 -15.78
C SER A 65 -33.66 -16.24 -15.65
N PHE A 66 -34.85 -16.08 -16.24
CA PHE A 66 -35.85 -15.02 -16.00
C PHE A 66 -37.18 -15.55 -16.57
N GLU A 67 -38.35 -15.17 -16.03
CA GLU A 67 -39.62 -15.85 -16.41
C GLU A 67 -39.93 -15.84 -17.93
N ASP A 68 -40.63 -16.91 -18.37
CA ASP A 68 -41.36 -17.17 -19.63
C ASP A 68 -40.75 -18.26 -20.56
N GLU A 69 -41.60 -19.18 -21.07
CA GLU A 69 -41.26 -20.36 -21.90
C GLU A 69 -41.07 -20.02 -23.40
N LYS A 70 -40.86 -18.75 -23.72
CA LYS A 70 -40.72 -18.27 -25.10
C LYS A 70 -39.42 -18.72 -25.76
N GLN A 71 -39.48 -18.90 -27.09
CA GLN A 71 -38.41 -19.49 -27.88
C GLN A 71 -37.19 -18.57 -28.03
N TRP A 72 -36.00 -19.18 -27.94
CA TRP A 72 -34.70 -18.56 -28.24
C TRP A 72 -34.27 -18.84 -29.67
N VAL A 73 -33.61 -17.85 -30.28
CA VAL A 73 -32.86 -18.01 -31.52
C VAL A 73 -31.41 -17.67 -31.26
N LEU A 74 -30.49 -18.61 -31.49
CA LEU A 74 -29.05 -18.33 -31.52
C LEU A 74 -28.71 -17.63 -32.84
N VAL A 75 -28.31 -16.36 -32.76
CA VAL A 75 -28.07 -15.51 -33.92
C VAL A 75 -26.59 -15.45 -34.29
N ALA A 76 -25.71 -15.56 -33.29
CA ALA A 76 -24.27 -15.63 -33.50
C ALA A 76 -23.59 -16.39 -32.35
N GLY A 77 -22.49 -17.07 -32.68
CA GLY A 77 -21.57 -17.63 -31.70
C GLY A 77 -20.13 -17.40 -32.16
N SER A 78 -19.25 -17.00 -31.25
CA SER A 78 -17.84 -16.79 -31.53
C SER A 78 -16.95 -17.37 -30.44
N ALA A 79 -15.76 -17.79 -30.87
CA ALA A 79 -14.69 -18.25 -30.01
C ALA A 79 -13.46 -17.36 -30.24
N ARG A 80 -12.82 -16.89 -29.17
CA ARG A 80 -11.60 -16.08 -29.26
C ARG A 80 -10.66 -16.34 -28.09
N GLU A 81 -9.36 -16.17 -28.34
CA GLU A 81 -8.38 -15.97 -27.27
C GLU A 81 -8.57 -14.58 -26.67
N VAL A 82 -8.55 -14.49 -25.34
CA VAL A 82 -8.66 -13.24 -24.59
C VAL A 82 -7.57 -13.20 -23.53
N GLU A 83 -7.29 -12.00 -23.02
CA GLU A 83 -6.42 -11.83 -21.87
C GLU A 83 -7.24 -11.85 -20.57
N ALA A 84 -6.81 -12.68 -19.61
CA ALA A 84 -7.33 -12.70 -18.25
C ALA A 84 -6.15 -12.65 -17.27
N GLY A 85 -6.09 -11.60 -16.45
CA GLY A 85 -5.00 -11.39 -15.50
C GLY A 85 -3.61 -11.31 -16.14
N GLY A 86 -3.51 -10.76 -17.36
CA GLY A 86 -2.25 -10.71 -18.10
C GLY A 86 -1.80 -12.05 -18.69
N ARG A 87 -2.68 -13.06 -18.76
CA ARG A 87 -2.43 -14.39 -19.36
C ARG A 87 -3.50 -14.73 -20.40
N PRO A 88 -3.19 -15.58 -21.39
CA PRO A 88 -4.16 -15.97 -22.41
C PRO A 88 -5.19 -16.98 -21.86
N ALA A 89 -6.45 -16.82 -22.25
CA ALA A 89 -7.57 -17.69 -21.91
C ALA A 89 -8.50 -17.86 -23.13
N ALA A 90 -9.36 -18.89 -23.12
CA ALA A 90 -10.29 -19.15 -24.22
C ALA A 90 -11.71 -18.69 -23.85
N GLN A 91 -12.32 -17.84 -24.67
CA GLN A 91 -13.67 -17.30 -24.43
C GLN A 91 -14.67 -17.76 -25.51
N LEU A 92 -15.86 -18.14 -25.06
CA LEU A 92 -17.05 -18.38 -25.85
C LEU A 92 -18.05 -17.23 -25.65
N ASP A 93 -18.52 -16.65 -26.75
CA ASP A 93 -19.57 -15.64 -26.76
C ASP A 93 -20.76 -16.13 -27.59
N LEU A 94 -21.96 -16.16 -27.01
CA LEU A 94 -23.21 -16.55 -27.68
C LEU A 94 -24.20 -15.40 -27.65
N THR A 95 -24.73 -15.03 -28.82
CA THR A 95 -25.78 -14.00 -28.96
C THR A 95 -27.12 -14.66 -29.25
N LEU A 96 -28.03 -14.55 -28.29
CA LEU A 96 -29.38 -15.08 -28.37
C LEU A 96 -30.38 -13.94 -28.59
N MET A 97 -31.44 -14.20 -29.35
CA MET A 97 -32.57 -13.29 -29.52
C MET A 97 -33.86 -13.96 -29.09
N ARG A 98 -34.72 -13.16 -28.45
CA ARG A 98 -36.08 -13.51 -28.08
C ARG A 98 -36.94 -12.25 -28.16
N GLU A 99 -37.81 -12.16 -29.16
CA GLU A 99 -38.59 -10.94 -29.43
C GLU A 99 -37.66 -9.70 -29.55
N SER A 100 -37.89 -8.68 -28.73
CA SER A 100 -37.05 -7.48 -28.67
C SER A 100 -35.90 -7.56 -27.67
N LEU A 101 -35.67 -8.72 -27.04
CA LEU A 101 -34.58 -8.92 -26.11
C LEU A 101 -33.41 -9.63 -26.78
N ARG A 102 -32.25 -8.97 -26.78
CA ARG A 102 -30.97 -9.58 -27.13
C ARG A 102 -30.25 -9.99 -25.86
N VAL A 103 -29.75 -11.21 -25.81
CA VAL A 103 -28.93 -11.73 -24.72
C VAL A 103 -27.53 -12.06 -25.22
N GLN A 104 -26.51 -11.59 -24.52
CA GLN A 104 -25.12 -12.01 -24.74
C GLN A 104 -24.71 -12.89 -23.55
N PHE A 105 -24.39 -14.15 -23.83
CA PHE A 105 -23.94 -15.12 -22.85
C PHE A 105 -22.48 -15.46 -23.09
N HIS A 106 -21.68 -15.39 -22.02
CA HIS A 106 -20.23 -15.46 -22.10
C HIS A 106 -19.72 -16.57 -21.17
N VAL A 107 -18.73 -17.32 -21.64
CA VAL A 107 -18.02 -18.30 -20.81
C VAL A 107 -16.52 -18.21 -21.09
N LEU A 108 -15.71 -18.22 -20.04
CA LEU A 108 -14.27 -18.14 -20.07
C LEU A 108 -13.66 -19.41 -19.48
N ALA A 109 -12.72 -20.02 -20.19
CA ALA A 109 -11.94 -21.18 -19.76
C ALA A 109 -10.47 -20.82 -19.56
N PHE A 110 -9.94 -21.18 -18.41
CA PHE A 110 -8.59 -20.84 -17.97
C PHE A 110 -7.64 -22.04 -18.12
N PRO A 111 -6.66 -21.96 -19.04
CA PRO A 111 -5.75 -23.08 -19.28
C PRO A 111 -5.07 -23.61 -18.01
N GLY A 112 -4.95 -24.94 -17.90
CA GLY A 112 -4.32 -25.64 -16.80
C GLY A 112 -5.17 -25.74 -15.54
N THR A 113 -6.43 -25.27 -15.57
CA THR A 113 -7.28 -25.21 -14.39
C THR A 113 -8.65 -25.86 -14.64
N PRO A 114 -9.31 -26.37 -13.58
CA PRO A 114 -10.69 -26.85 -13.65
C PRO A 114 -11.72 -25.74 -13.43
N ILE A 115 -11.37 -24.48 -13.72
CA ILE A 115 -12.20 -23.29 -13.44
C ILE A 115 -12.77 -22.72 -14.74
N LEU A 116 -14.05 -22.35 -14.69
CA LEU A 116 -14.78 -21.60 -15.71
C LEU A 116 -15.42 -20.37 -15.08
N ARG A 117 -15.53 -19.27 -15.84
CA ARG A 117 -16.33 -18.10 -15.44
C ARG A 117 -17.41 -17.84 -16.48
N GLN A 118 -18.62 -17.50 -16.05
CA GLN A 118 -19.73 -17.14 -16.94
C GLN A 118 -20.43 -15.85 -16.50
N TRP A 119 -20.99 -15.11 -17.46
CA TRP A 119 -21.88 -13.98 -17.18
C TRP A 119 -22.87 -13.77 -18.34
N VAL A 120 -23.91 -12.99 -18.09
CA VAL A 120 -24.99 -12.73 -19.05
C VAL A 120 -25.36 -11.26 -19.10
N GLU A 121 -25.61 -10.76 -20.30
CA GLU A 121 -26.03 -9.40 -20.56
C GLU A 121 -27.38 -9.39 -21.28
N PHE A 122 -28.30 -8.57 -20.81
CA PHE A 122 -29.62 -8.34 -21.39
C PHE A 122 -29.65 -6.96 -22.07
N TYR A 123 -30.14 -6.89 -23.30
CA TYR A 123 -30.26 -5.65 -24.06
C TYR A 123 -31.63 -5.55 -24.70
N ASN A 124 -32.36 -4.47 -24.39
CA ASN A 124 -33.66 -4.21 -25.02
C ASN A 124 -33.46 -3.52 -26.37
N THR A 125 -33.62 -4.27 -27.46
CA THR A 125 -33.54 -3.78 -28.85
C THR A 125 -34.86 -3.17 -29.35
N GLY A 126 -35.93 -3.28 -28.55
CA GLY A 126 -37.26 -2.84 -28.94
C GLY A 126 -37.52 -1.36 -28.67
N ALA A 127 -38.64 -0.86 -29.20
CA ALA A 127 -39.11 0.50 -28.98
C ALA A 127 -39.94 0.66 -27.68
N SER A 128 -40.21 -0.42 -26.95
CA SER A 128 -41.01 -0.42 -25.72
C SER A 128 -40.22 -1.02 -24.55
N PRO A 129 -40.51 -0.62 -23.29
CA PRO A 129 -39.87 -1.22 -22.13
C PRO A 129 -40.07 -2.74 -22.07
N PHE A 130 -39.04 -3.47 -21.64
CA PHE A 130 -39.04 -4.92 -21.51
C PHE A 130 -38.89 -5.32 -20.04
N VAL A 131 -39.80 -6.12 -19.50
CA VAL A 131 -39.76 -6.54 -18.08
C VAL A 131 -39.00 -7.86 -17.94
N LEU A 132 -37.94 -7.85 -17.15
CA LEU A 132 -37.24 -9.02 -16.64
C LEU A 132 -37.80 -9.35 -15.25
N LYS A 133 -38.34 -10.55 -15.08
CA LYS A 133 -38.82 -11.04 -13.79
C LYS A 133 -37.80 -12.00 -13.21
N SER A 134 -37.28 -11.63 -12.04
CA SER A 134 -36.25 -12.36 -11.29
C SER A 134 -35.09 -12.86 -12.16
N PRO A 135 -34.42 -11.98 -12.94
CA PRO A 135 -33.27 -12.37 -13.71
C PRO A 135 -32.15 -12.86 -12.78
N ALA A 136 -31.65 -14.06 -13.05
CA ALA A 136 -30.71 -14.78 -12.21
C ALA A 136 -29.45 -15.14 -13.02
N PRO A 137 -28.24 -14.77 -12.54
CA PRO A 137 -26.99 -15.04 -13.26
C PRO A 137 -26.65 -16.54 -13.37
N ALA A 138 -27.17 -17.39 -12.49
CA ALA A 138 -27.02 -18.84 -12.58
C ALA A 138 -28.30 -19.61 -12.22
N SER A 139 -28.63 -20.62 -13.03
CA SER A 139 -29.58 -21.68 -12.69
C SER A 139 -29.14 -22.97 -13.37
N ILE A 140 -28.66 -23.94 -12.59
CA ILE A 140 -28.09 -25.21 -13.09
C ILE A 140 -28.89 -26.37 -12.50
N LEU A 141 -29.28 -27.31 -13.36
CA LEU A 141 -29.98 -28.54 -12.96
C LEU A 141 -29.01 -29.71 -13.02
N LEU A 142 -28.69 -30.26 -11.85
CA LEU A 142 -27.81 -31.41 -11.72
C LEU A 142 -28.62 -32.71 -11.67
N ARG A 143 -27.98 -33.77 -12.14
CA ARG A 143 -28.46 -35.14 -11.97
C ARG A 143 -28.69 -35.46 -10.49
N SER A 144 -29.89 -35.94 -10.19
CA SER A 144 -30.24 -36.60 -8.95
C SER A 144 -30.56 -38.07 -9.26
N ASP A 145 -29.68 -38.99 -8.86
CA ASP A 145 -30.02 -40.41 -8.81
C ASP A 145 -29.97 -40.92 -7.36
N ALA A 146 -30.64 -42.04 -7.09
CA ALA A 146 -30.72 -42.60 -5.74
C ALA A 146 -29.37 -43.06 -5.16
N ALA A 147 -28.31 -43.12 -5.98
CA ALA A 147 -26.94 -43.44 -5.57
C ALA A 147 -26.09 -42.19 -5.31
N THR A 148 -26.58 -41.01 -5.67
CA THR A 148 -25.87 -39.73 -5.58
C THR A 148 -26.11 -39.10 -4.22
N SER A 149 -25.09 -39.13 -3.35
CA SER A 149 -25.11 -38.46 -2.04
C SER A 149 -24.14 -37.29 -2.04
N TYR A 150 -24.66 -36.07 -2.19
CA TYR A 150 -23.88 -34.85 -2.05
C TYR A 150 -23.92 -34.33 -0.62
N ILE A 151 -22.82 -33.70 -0.21
CA ILE A 151 -22.77 -32.78 0.92
C ILE A 151 -22.71 -31.37 0.34
N ASN A 152 -23.62 -30.51 0.79
CA ASN A 152 -23.60 -29.07 0.54
C ASN A 152 -22.70 -28.39 1.59
N TYR A 153 -21.72 -27.61 1.13
CA TYR A 153 -20.80 -26.83 1.95
C TYR A 153 -21.00 -25.34 1.68
N TRP A 154 -20.96 -24.53 2.74
CA TRP A 154 -21.01 -23.07 2.66
C TRP A 154 -20.23 -22.44 3.81
N MET A 155 -19.98 -21.14 3.74
CA MET A 155 -19.12 -20.46 4.70
C MET A 155 -19.79 -19.21 5.30
N ILE A 156 -19.67 -19.05 6.61
CA ILE A 156 -20.09 -17.83 7.32
C ILE A 156 -19.20 -16.65 6.91
N GLY A 157 -19.82 -15.49 6.71
CA GLY A 157 -19.18 -14.28 6.18
C GLY A 157 -18.45 -13.42 7.22
N GLY A 158 -17.74 -12.41 6.74
CA GLY A 158 -16.81 -11.49 7.42
C GLY A 158 -17.41 -10.50 8.43
N HIS A 159 -18.43 -10.90 9.19
CA HIS A 159 -19.19 -10.01 10.08
C HIS A 159 -18.58 -9.77 11.47
N SER A 160 -17.25 -9.93 11.62
CA SER A 160 -16.48 -9.72 12.86
C SER A 160 -17.10 -10.41 14.10
N GLN A 161 -17.51 -11.68 13.96
CA GLN A 161 -18.00 -12.51 15.06
C GLN A 161 -17.14 -13.76 15.25
N SER A 162 -17.33 -14.46 16.37
CA SER A 162 -16.54 -15.65 16.74
C SER A 162 -16.65 -16.81 15.76
N ASN A 163 -17.73 -16.88 14.97
CA ASN A 163 -17.94 -17.91 13.94
C ASN A 163 -17.59 -17.43 12.52
N GLN A 164 -16.97 -16.26 12.36
CA GLN A 164 -16.55 -15.74 11.06
C GLN A 164 -15.67 -16.75 10.33
N GLY A 165 -15.95 -16.95 9.04
CA GLY A 165 -15.22 -17.90 8.20
C GLY A 165 -15.55 -19.35 8.46
N LYS A 166 -16.36 -19.70 9.47
CA LYS A 166 -16.71 -21.10 9.74
C LYS A 166 -17.30 -21.79 8.51
N MET A 167 -16.72 -22.93 8.15
CA MET A 167 -17.31 -23.83 7.15
C MET A 167 -18.45 -24.62 7.79
N GLU A 168 -19.63 -24.54 7.19
CA GLU A 168 -20.81 -25.33 7.54
C GLU A 168 -21.11 -26.35 6.44
N SER A 169 -21.82 -27.41 6.80
CA SER A 169 -22.19 -28.44 5.81
C SER A 169 -23.46 -29.21 6.18
N ALA A 170 -24.14 -29.75 5.17
CA ALA A 170 -25.29 -30.63 5.33
C ALA A 170 -25.41 -31.63 4.17
N SER A 171 -25.84 -32.85 4.46
CA SER A 171 -26.16 -33.85 3.43
C SER A 171 -27.39 -33.40 2.63
N VAL A 172 -27.32 -33.50 1.30
CA VAL A 172 -28.45 -33.24 0.40
C VAL A 172 -29.40 -34.44 0.42
N THR A 173 -30.50 -34.30 1.14
CA THR A 173 -31.57 -35.30 1.28
C THR A 173 -32.55 -35.27 0.11
N PRO A 174 -33.35 -36.34 -0.12
CA PRO A 174 -34.36 -36.38 -1.20
C PRO A 174 -35.37 -35.22 -1.22
N SER A 175 -35.63 -34.62 -0.05
CA SER A 175 -36.28 -33.31 0.12
C SER A 175 -35.26 -32.42 0.84
N TYR A 176 -34.71 -31.43 0.14
CA TYR A 176 -33.67 -30.54 0.64
C TYR A 176 -33.84 -29.15 0.06
N HIS A 177 -33.96 -28.15 0.92
CA HIS A 177 -34.10 -26.75 0.56
C HIS A 177 -33.15 -25.93 1.39
N HIS A 178 -32.16 -25.30 0.75
CA HIS A 178 -31.22 -24.45 1.43
C HIS A 178 -30.98 -23.17 0.64
N LYS A 179 -31.20 -22.03 1.30
CA LYS A 179 -31.00 -20.70 0.75
C LYS A 179 -30.05 -19.91 1.63
N LEU A 180 -29.01 -19.37 1.02
CA LEU A 180 -28.08 -18.43 1.63
C LEU A 180 -28.44 -17.04 1.12
N ASN A 181 -28.97 -16.19 2.00
CA ASN A 181 -29.20 -14.78 1.68
C ASN A 181 -28.06 -13.97 2.28
N GLY A 182 -27.38 -13.18 1.46
CA GLY A 182 -26.22 -12.39 1.87
C GLY A 182 -26.24 -10.99 1.30
N THR A 183 -25.46 -10.10 1.91
CA THR A 183 -25.05 -8.82 1.34
C THR A 183 -23.53 -8.78 1.36
N ALA A 184 -22.91 -8.47 0.22
CA ALA A 184 -21.46 -8.59 0.05
C ALA A 184 -20.95 -9.96 0.53
N THR A 185 -20.06 -9.98 1.52
CA THR A 185 -19.60 -11.19 2.20
C THR A 185 -19.91 -11.13 3.69
N LEU A 186 -20.89 -10.32 4.10
CA LEU A 186 -21.19 -10.06 5.52
C LEU A 186 -21.73 -11.32 6.20
N ASN A 187 -22.87 -11.81 5.73
CA ASN A 187 -23.57 -12.93 6.36
C ASN A 187 -22.92 -14.27 5.99
N TYR A 188 -22.60 -14.41 4.71
CA TYR A 188 -22.03 -15.60 4.10
C TYR A 188 -21.02 -15.17 3.05
N VAL A 189 -20.03 -16.02 2.78
CA VAL A 189 -19.25 -15.90 1.54
C VAL A 189 -20.17 -16.30 0.38
N PRO A 190 -20.20 -15.56 -0.75
CA PRO A 190 -21.02 -15.89 -1.93
C PRO A 190 -20.44 -17.10 -2.67
N TRP A 191 -20.36 -18.22 -1.98
CA TRP A 191 -19.76 -19.46 -2.41
C TRP A 191 -20.46 -20.67 -1.76
N MET A 192 -20.64 -21.74 -2.53
CA MET A 192 -21.03 -23.05 -2.02
C MET A 192 -20.43 -24.17 -2.87
N ALA A 193 -20.31 -25.36 -2.29
CA ALA A 193 -19.88 -26.56 -3.01
C ALA A 193 -20.79 -27.77 -2.75
N LEU A 194 -20.91 -28.62 -3.75
CA LEU A 194 -21.49 -29.95 -3.64
C LEU A 194 -20.40 -30.98 -3.85
N HIS A 195 -20.20 -31.84 -2.86
CA HIS A 195 -19.15 -32.86 -2.86
C HIS A 195 -19.71 -34.22 -2.48
N ARG A 196 -19.40 -35.24 -3.29
CA ARG A 196 -19.66 -36.64 -2.93
C ARG A 196 -18.47 -37.12 -2.13
N ASN A 197 -18.56 -37.25 -0.81
CA ASN A 197 -17.42 -37.73 0.00
C ASN A 197 -17.25 -39.27 -0.02
N THR A 198 -18.20 -39.97 -0.64
CA THR A 198 -18.20 -41.42 -0.89
C THR A 198 -18.40 -41.69 -2.38
N GLY A 199 -18.08 -42.91 -2.83
CA GLY A 199 -18.11 -43.23 -4.27
C GLY A 199 -16.96 -42.55 -5.03
N PRO A 200 -17.22 -41.83 -6.14
CA PRO A 200 -16.18 -41.23 -6.98
C PRO A 200 -15.34 -40.15 -6.29
N LYS A 201 -15.77 -39.60 -5.14
CA LYS A 201 -15.06 -38.54 -4.42
C LYS A 201 -14.84 -37.27 -5.23
N ASP A 202 -15.87 -36.80 -5.94
CA ASP A 202 -15.79 -35.62 -6.78
C ASP A 202 -16.76 -34.53 -6.30
N GLY A 203 -16.48 -33.30 -6.70
CA GLY A 203 -17.33 -32.17 -6.39
C GLY A 203 -17.19 -31.03 -7.36
N TRP A 204 -18.07 -30.05 -7.18
CA TRP A 204 -18.05 -28.79 -7.88
C TRP A 204 -18.48 -27.66 -6.94
N PHE A 205 -18.12 -26.43 -7.30
CA PHE A 205 -18.50 -25.24 -6.56
C PHE A 205 -19.02 -24.15 -7.49
N ILE A 206 -19.79 -23.24 -6.90
CA ILE A 206 -20.26 -22.00 -7.51
C ILE A 206 -19.90 -20.83 -6.59
N ALA A 207 -19.42 -19.73 -7.19
CA ALA A 207 -19.17 -18.46 -6.50
C ALA A 207 -19.77 -17.30 -7.30
N LEU A 208 -20.33 -16.30 -6.60
CA LEU A 208 -20.92 -15.10 -7.21
C LEU A 208 -20.05 -13.88 -6.91
N GLU A 209 -19.63 -13.17 -7.94
CA GLU A 209 -18.82 -11.94 -7.81
C GLU A 209 -19.74 -10.73 -7.70
N TYR A 210 -20.26 -10.45 -6.50
CA TYR A 210 -21.21 -9.37 -6.30
C TYR A 210 -21.17 -8.83 -4.87
N LEU A 211 -21.23 -7.51 -4.72
CA LEU A 211 -21.22 -6.85 -3.41
C LEU A 211 -22.60 -6.44 -2.90
N GLY A 212 -23.66 -6.45 -3.72
CA GLY A 212 -25.02 -6.14 -3.27
C GLY A 212 -25.70 -7.30 -2.54
N LYS A 213 -27.04 -7.33 -2.56
CA LYS A 213 -27.87 -8.40 -1.96
C LYS A 213 -28.05 -9.58 -2.91
N TRP A 214 -27.73 -10.77 -2.45
CA TRP A 214 -27.78 -11.97 -3.27
C TRP A 214 -28.36 -13.16 -2.52
N CYS A 215 -28.84 -14.13 -3.28
CA CYS A 215 -29.20 -15.45 -2.80
C CYS A 215 -28.45 -16.54 -3.58
N LEU A 216 -27.85 -17.50 -2.87
CA LEU A 216 -27.43 -18.78 -3.44
C LEU A 216 -28.29 -19.89 -2.86
N ALA A 217 -28.83 -20.75 -3.71
CA ALA A 217 -29.77 -21.79 -3.30
C ALA A 217 -29.47 -23.17 -3.89
N VAL A 218 -29.71 -24.20 -3.08
CA VAL A 218 -29.76 -25.61 -3.49
C VAL A 218 -31.13 -26.16 -3.12
N ASP A 219 -31.89 -26.57 -4.12
CA ASP A 219 -33.22 -27.14 -3.98
C ASP A 219 -33.26 -28.54 -4.61
N HIS A 220 -33.83 -29.51 -3.90
CA HIS A 220 -34.02 -30.87 -4.38
C HIS A 220 -35.30 -31.47 -3.82
N GLU A 221 -36.15 -31.96 -4.74
CA GLU A 221 -37.36 -32.71 -4.42
C GLU A 221 -37.46 -33.90 -5.38
N THR A 222 -37.11 -35.10 -4.94
CA THR A 222 -37.14 -36.30 -5.78
C THR A 222 -38.53 -36.52 -6.40
N PRO A 223 -38.66 -36.82 -7.72
CA PRO A 223 -37.61 -37.22 -8.66
C PRO A 223 -36.96 -36.07 -9.44
N GLU A 224 -37.20 -34.82 -9.07
CA GLU A 224 -36.68 -33.65 -9.79
C GLU A 224 -35.14 -33.50 -9.63
N PRO A 225 -34.44 -32.99 -10.66
CA PRO A 225 -33.03 -32.63 -10.59
C PRO A 225 -32.70 -31.76 -9.37
N ILE A 226 -31.46 -31.83 -8.89
CA ILE A 226 -30.97 -30.87 -7.88
C ILE A 226 -30.77 -29.53 -8.60
N LYS A 227 -31.51 -28.50 -8.19
CA LYS A 227 -31.37 -27.14 -8.73
C LYS A 227 -30.40 -26.34 -7.87
N VAL A 228 -29.36 -25.80 -8.50
CA VAL A 228 -28.45 -24.82 -7.90
C VAL A 228 -28.62 -23.48 -8.60
N SER A 229 -28.87 -22.41 -7.85
CA SER A 229 -29.15 -21.10 -8.43
C SER A 229 -28.50 -19.95 -7.68
N ALA A 230 -28.19 -18.89 -8.41
CA ALA A 230 -27.76 -17.60 -7.89
C ALA A 230 -28.73 -16.52 -8.37
N SER A 231 -29.33 -15.77 -7.45
CA SER A 231 -30.26 -14.67 -7.76
C SER A 231 -29.84 -13.37 -7.09
N ILE A 232 -30.27 -12.25 -7.69
CA ILE A 232 -29.98 -10.90 -7.22
C ILE A 232 -31.30 -10.31 -6.73
N ASP A 233 -31.42 -10.10 -5.42
CA ASP A 233 -32.69 -9.71 -4.79
C ASP A 233 -33.15 -8.33 -5.28
N GLU A 234 -32.22 -7.42 -5.57
CA GLU A 234 -32.55 -6.08 -6.07
C GLU A 234 -33.13 -6.07 -7.50
N LEU A 235 -33.12 -7.22 -8.20
CA LEU A 235 -33.61 -7.35 -9.56
C LEU A 235 -34.94 -8.11 -9.69
N GLU A 236 -35.64 -8.43 -8.59
CA GLU A 236 -36.89 -9.22 -8.59
C GLU A 236 -37.88 -8.81 -9.69
N THR A 237 -38.06 -7.50 -9.93
CA THR A 237 -38.72 -6.99 -11.14
C THR A 237 -37.92 -5.85 -11.75
N ARG A 238 -37.17 -6.12 -12.81
CA ARG A 238 -36.36 -5.12 -13.51
C ARG A 238 -36.92 -4.80 -14.90
N THR A 239 -37.33 -3.55 -15.11
CA THR A 239 -37.74 -3.08 -16.44
C THR A 239 -36.55 -2.46 -17.16
N LEU A 240 -36.28 -2.91 -18.38
CA LEU A 240 -35.29 -2.34 -19.30
C LEU A 240 -35.95 -1.35 -20.25
N SER A 241 -35.49 -0.11 -20.24
CA SER A 241 -35.86 0.92 -21.21
C SER A 241 -35.39 0.56 -22.62
N PRO A 242 -36.01 1.08 -23.69
CA PRO A 242 -35.48 0.96 -25.05
C PRO A 242 -33.99 1.35 -25.12
N GLY A 243 -33.15 0.45 -25.62
CA GLY A 243 -31.70 0.64 -25.71
C GLY A 243 -30.93 0.47 -24.40
N GLU A 244 -31.58 0.09 -23.30
CA GLU A 244 -30.91 -0.20 -22.02
C GLU A 244 -30.21 -1.57 -22.05
N ARG A 245 -29.01 -1.63 -21.46
CA ARG A 245 -28.24 -2.85 -21.22
C ARG A 245 -28.15 -3.11 -19.72
N LEU A 246 -28.43 -4.34 -19.31
CA LEU A 246 -28.21 -4.85 -17.96
C LEU A 246 -27.24 -6.02 -18.02
N GLU A 247 -26.09 -5.88 -17.36
CA GLU A 247 -25.13 -6.96 -17.16
C GLU A 247 -25.35 -7.53 -15.77
N LEU A 248 -25.54 -8.85 -15.68
CA LEU A 248 -25.65 -9.52 -14.38
C LEU A 248 -24.26 -9.87 -13.82
N PRO A 249 -24.13 -10.00 -12.49
CA PRO A 249 -22.85 -10.35 -11.88
C PRO A 249 -22.27 -11.67 -12.40
N MET A 250 -20.93 -11.73 -12.43
CA MET A 250 -20.19 -12.90 -12.90
C MET A 250 -20.29 -14.06 -11.92
N VAL A 251 -20.31 -15.28 -12.47
CA VAL A 251 -20.34 -16.53 -11.72
C VAL A 251 -19.08 -17.33 -12.03
N THR A 252 -18.35 -17.71 -10.98
CA THR A 252 -17.19 -18.61 -11.06
C THR A 252 -17.64 -20.03 -10.73
N LEU A 253 -17.28 -20.98 -11.58
CA LEU A 253 -17.62 -22.39 -11.48
C LEU A 253 -16.33 -23.21 -11.51
N GLY A 254 -16.24 -24.24 -10.68
CA GLY A 254 -15.07 -25.13 -10.70
C GLY A 254 -15.40 -26.55 -10.28
N VAL A 255 -14.57 -27.49 -10.68
CA VAL A 255 -14.67 -28.90 -10.30
C VAL A 255 -13.42 -29.35 -9.56
N PHE A 256 -13.56 -30.32 -8.67
CA PHE A 256 -12.47 -30.86 -7.86
C PHE A 256 -12.64 -32.36 -7.58
N CYS A 257 -11.61 -32.99 -7.03
CA CYS A 257 -11.61 -34.39 -6.61
C CYS A 257 -11.11 -34.54 -5.17
N ASP A 258 -11.36 -35.70 -4.58
CA ASP A 258 -10.94 -36.16 -3.26
C ASP A 258 -11.50 -35.40 -2.05
N ASN A 259 -11.23 -34.09 -1.94
CA ASN A 259 -11.54 -33.26 -0.77
C ASN A 259 -11.40 -31.75 -1.08
N LEU A 260 -11.68 -30.92 -0.07
CA LEU A 260 -11.61 -29.46 -0.19
C LEU A 260 -10.16 -28.92 -0.28
N ASP A 261 -9.12 -29.61 0.21
CA ASP A 261 -7.72 -29.18 -0.01
C ASP A 261 -7.33 -29.28 -1.50
N ASN A 262 -7.86 -30.27 -2.22
CA ASN A 262 -7.68 -30.37 -3.67
C ASN A 262 -8.33 -29.19 -4.39
N MET A 263 -9.55 -28.82 -3.97
CA MET A 263 -10.22 -27.62 -4.48
C MET A 263 -9.40 -26.36 -4.20
N ALA A 264 -8.93 -26.18 -2.97
CA ALA A 264 -8.10 -25.04 -2.57
C ALA A 264 -6.84 -24.94 -3.43
N LYS A 265 -6.13 -26.05 -3.64
CA LYS A 265 -4.97 -26.10 -4.54
C LYS A 265 -5.30 -25.60 -5.95
N TRP A 266 -6.43 -26.02 -6.53
CA TRP A 266 -6.83 -25.56 -7.87
C TRP A 266 -7.21 -24.08 -7.90
N LEU A 267 -7.92 -23.61 -6.87
CA LEU A 267 -8.24 -22.20 -6.69
C LEU A 267 -6.98 -21.35 -6.54
N TYR A 268 -5.99 -21.82 -5.79
CA TYR A 268 -4.72 -21.11 -5.61
C TYR A 268 -3.95 -21.03 -6.92
N ASN A 269 -3.82 -22.13 -7.64
CA ASN A 269 -3.13 -22.13 -8.93
C ASN A 269 -3.79 -21.18 -9.94
N TRP A 270 -5.12 -21.20 -9.99
CA TRP A 270 -5.87 -20.29 -10.84
C TRP A 270 -5.70 -18.83 -10.42
N GLN A 271 -5.77 -18.51 -9.13
CA GLN A 271 -5.55 -17.15 -8.62
C GLN A 271 -4.11 -16.66 -8.87
N TYR A 272 -3.10 -17.48 -8.57
CA TYR A 272 -1.69 -17.13 -8.82
C TYR A 272 -1.37 -16.94 -10.30
N GLU A 273 -2.03 -17.67 -11.21
CA GLU A 273 -1.79 -17.56 -12.65
C GLU A 273 -2.63 -16.45 -13.31
N TYR A 274 -3.89 -16.25 -12.91
CA TYR A 274 -4.86 -15.41 -13.63
C TYR A 274 -5.46 -14.25 -12.81
N MET A 275 -5.07 -14.08 -11.55
CA MET A 275 -5.62 -13.03 -10.66
C MET A 275 -4.52 -12.27 -9.91
N TRP A 276 -3.32 -12.21 -10.49
CA TRP A 276 -2.15 -11.57 -9.88
C TRP A 276 -1.72 -10.26 -10.57
N ASP A 277 -2.46 -9.82 -11.58
CA ASP A 277 -2.15 -8.65 -12.41
C ASP A 277 -2.35 -7.31 -11.73
N TYR A 278 -3.05 -7.25 -10.59
CA TYR A 278 -3.18 -6.04 -9.75
C TYR A 278 -2.32 -6.09 -8.48
N THR A 279 -1.96 -7.28 -7.99
CA THR A 279 -0.99 -7.43 -6.89
C THR A 279 0.28 -6.65 -7.20
N HIS A 280 0.76 -5.87 -6.25
CA HIS A 280 1.93 -5.04 -6.32
C HIS A 280 2.99 -5.60 -5.38
N ASP A 281 4.12 -6.04 -5.92
CA ASP A 281 5.16 -6.74 -5.13
C ASP A 281 5.76 -5.87 -4.02
N ASP A 282 5.78 -4.54 -4.18
CA ASP A 282 6.19 -3.65 -3.09
C ASP A 282 5.17 -3.51 -1.94
N TRP A 283 4.02 -4.16 -1.98
CA TRP A 283 2.97 -4.07 -0.95
C TRP A 283 2.46 -5.45 -0.51
N TYR A 284 2.62 -6.45 -1.35
CA TYR A 284 2.20 -7.83 -1.09
C TYR A 284 3.01 -8.46 0.05
N ALA A 285 2.30 -9.18 0.92
CA ALA A 285 2.88 -9.96 2.01
C ALA A 285 3.76 -9.15 2.98
N LEU A 286 3.54 -7.83 3.11
CA LEU A 286 4.29 -6.98 4.05
C LEU A 286 3.60 -6.89 5.42
N MET A 287 4.40 -6.97 6.48
CA MET A 287 3.90 -6.92 7.85
C MET A 287 3.44 -5.51 8.24
N GLN A 288 2.21 -5.40 8.76
CA GLN A 288 1.62 -4.11 9.13
C GLN A 288 1.59 -3.88 10.64
N PHE A 289 1.80 -2.62 11.00
CA PHE A 289 1.67 -2.11 12.34
C PHE A 289 0.49 -1.13 12.42
N LEU A 290 -0.63 -1.56 13.02
CA LEU A 290 -1.80 -0.70 13.23
C LEU A 290 -1.56 0.24 14.40
N THR A 291 -1.60 1.53 14.11
CA THR A 291 -1.60 2.58 15.11
C THR A 291 -2.97 2.67 15.80
N PRO A 292 -3.05 3.22 17.02
CA PRO A 292 -4.33 3.51 17.64
C PRO A 292 -5.15 4.53 16.81
N TRP A 293 -6.48 4.40 16.79
CA TRP A 293 -7.39 5.38 16.17
C TRP A 293 -7.83 6.47 17.17
N TRP A 294 -8.29 7.62 16.67
CA TRP A 294 -8.70 8.75 17.53
C TRP A 294 -10.15 9.17 17.32
N ALA A 295 -10.99 8.92 18.33
CA ALA A 295 -12.33 9.48 18.40
C ALA A 295 -12.31 10.87 19.06
N ASN A 296 -13.08 11.84 18.51
CA ASN A 296 -13.37 13.15 19.10
C ASN A 296 -12.24 14.21 19.09
N SER A 297 -11.35 14.22 18.10
CA SER A 297 -10.50 15.40 17.89
C SER A 297 -11.33 16.54 17.29
N HIS A 298 -11.21 17.74 17.82
CA HIS A 298 -12.09 18.86 17.45
C HIS A 298 -11.54 19.70 16.30
N ASN A 299 -10.25 19.58 16.00
CA ASN A 299 -9.57 20.38 15.01
C ASN A 299 -8.33 19.68 14.44
N LEU A 300 -7.84 20.21 13.32
CA LEU A 300 -6.63 19.69 12.67
C LEU A 300 -5.38 19.82 13.56
N GLN A 301 -5.33 20.80 14.47
CA GLN A 301 -4.19 21.01 15.35
C GLN A 301 -4.02 19.89 16.38
N GLU A 302 -5.10 19.45 17.02
CA GLU A 302 -5.11 18.30 17.93
C GLU A 302 -4.70 17.01 17.21
N GLN A 303 -5.19 16.80 15.99
CA GLN A 303 -4.81 15.65 15.16
C GLN A 303 -3.33 15.70 14.77
N PHE A 304 -2.86 16.86 14.28
CA PHE A 304 -1.48 17.10 13.90
C PHE A 304 -0.55 16.85 15.09
N ALA A 305 -0.88 17.41 16.25
CA ALA A 305 -0.16 17.26 17.49
C ALA A 305 -0.03 15.80 17.95
N GLY A 306 -1.14 15.04 17.93
CA GLY A 306 -1.12 13.60 18.27
C GLY A 306 -0.33 12.76 17.29
N ARG A 307 -0.42 13.07 15.99
CA ARG A 307 0.31 12.39 14.92
C ARG A 307 1.81 12.61 15.00
N LEU A 308 2.23 13.86 15.22
CA LEU A 308 3.63 14.20 15.38
C LEU A 308 4.25 13.69 16.69
N ALA A 309 3.49 13.72 17.79
CA ALA A 309 4.01 13.33 19.10
C ALA A 309 4.22 11.81 19.21
N TYR A 310 3.36 11.02 18.55
CA TYR A 310 3.33 9.57 18.69
C TYR A 310 3.49 8.81 17.38
N LEU A 311 2.67 9.11 16.35
CA LEU A 311 2.52 8.25 15.16
C LEU A 311 3.77 8.14 14.27
N ASP A 312 4.43 9.25 13.97
CA ASP A 312 5.44 9.22 12.90
C ASP A 312 6.83 8.74 13.37
N MET A 313 7.27 9.10 14.59
CA MET A 313 8.64 8.81 15.04
C MET A 313 8.72 7.57 15.92
N ASP A 314 7.95 7.49 17.00
CA ASP A 314 8.11 6.39 17.98
C ASP A 314 7.65 5.04 17.40
N TRP A 315 6.56 4.99 16.63
CA TRP A 315 6.15 3.73 15.97
C TRP A 315 7.07 3.35 14.83
N SER A 316 7.66 4.32 14.10
CA SER A 316 8.69 3.99 13.12
C SER A 316 9.91 3.36 13.79
N GLU A 317 10.29 3.80 14.98
CA GLU A 317 11.38 3.18 15.75
C GLU A 317 11.01 1.76 16.19
N TYR A 318 9.78 1.53 16.63
CA TYR A 318 9.31 0.17 16.94
C TYR A 318 9.32 -0.70 15.69
N MET A 319 8.73 -0.26 14.58
CA MET A 319 8.73 -1.02 13.33
C MET A 319 10.16 -1.35 12.86
N ARG A 320 11.07 -0.37 12.93
CA ARG A 320 12.50 -0.53 12.60
C ARG A 320 13.15 -1.64 13.42
N GLU A 321 12.88 -1.69 14.72
CA GLU A 321 13.49 -2.66 15.64
C GLU A 321 12.82 -4.05 15.59
N SER A 322 11.55 -4.10 15.22
CA SER A 322 10.76 -5.33 15.14
C SER A 322 10.69 -5.94 13.74
N GLY A 323 11.12 -5.23 12.70
CA GLY A 323 11.09 -5.73 11.32
C GLY A 323 9.75 -5.56 10.60
N LEU A 324 8.80 -4.80 11.16
CA LEU A 324 7.55 -4.44 10.45
C LEU A 324 7.79 -3.36 9.40
N GLU A 325 6.94 -3.35 8.36
CA GLU A 325 7.24 -2.68 7.09
C GLU A 325 6.24 -1.60 6.70
N VAL A 326 4.96 -1.73 7.11
CA VAL A 326 3.91 -0.76 6.78
C VAL A 326 3.31 -0.18 8.06
N LEU A 327 3.37 1.15 8.21
CA LEU A 327 2.62 1.84 9.25
C LEU A 327 1.17 1.96 8.76
N TRP A 328 0.26 1.29 9.44
CA TRP A 328 -1.17 1.43 9.20
C TRP A 328 -1.70 2.52 10.12
N ASP A 329 -2.03 3.63 9.46
CA ASP A 329 -2.55 4.84 10.05
C ASP A 329 -4.08 4.92 9.92
N ASP A 330 -4.76 4.84 11.07
CA ASP A 330 -6.19 4.60 11.16
C ASP A 330 -7.06 5.86 11.31
N ALA A 331 -8.34 5.69 11.65
CA ALA A 331 -9.32 6.77 11.74
C ALA A 331 -8.89 7.90 12.70
N GLY A 332 -9.30 9.12 12.36
CA GLY A 332 -8.93 10.33 13.10
C GLY A 332 -7.67 11.01 12.56
N TRP A 333 -7.39 10.97 11.26
CA TRP A 333 -6.50 11.97 10.64
C TRP A 333 -7.23 13.21 10.14
N SER A 334 -8.54 13.11 9.95
CA SER A 334 -9.36 14.21 9.45
C SER A 334 -9.75 15.20 10.54
N ALA A 335 -10.01 16.43 10.13
CA ALA A 335 -10.31 17.55 11.04
C ALA A 335 -11.76 17.56 11.56
N ASP A 336 -12.55 16.52 11.31
CA ASP A 336 -13.94 16.40 11.80
C ASP A 336 -13.99 15.59 13.10
N ALA A 337 -14.79 16.06 14.06
CA ALA A 337 -15.01 15.35 15.32
C ALA A 337 -15.75 14.02 15.12
N ASN A 338 -16.58 13.92 14.08
CA ASN A 338 -17.10 12.65 13.59
C ASN A 338 -16.06 12.01 12.68
N ILE A 339 -15.33 11.03 13.20
CA ILE A 339 -14.34 10.28 12.43
C ILE A 339 -14.90 9.64 11.17
N TRP A 340 -16.21 9.34 11.14
CA TRP A 340 -16.91 8.76 9.99
C TRP A 340 -17.38 9.81 8.97
N ALA A 341 -17.21 11.10 9.25
CA ALA A 341 -17.49 12.13 8.27
C ALA A 341 -16.44 12.09 7.16
N GLY A 342 -16.87 12.31 5.93
CA GLY A 342 -16.00 12.37 4.75
C GLY A 342 -15.16 13.66 4.67
N ASN A 343 -14.63 14.17 5.79
CA ASN A 343 -13.65 15.25 5.79
C ASN A 343 -12.27 14.67 5.44
N ARG A 344 -11.55 15.35 4.55
CA ARG A 344 -10.29 14.86 3.96
C ARG A 344 -9.14 15.82 4.21
N GLU A 345 -9.27 16.72 5.18
CA GLU A 345 -8.16 17.50 5.74
C GLU A 345 -7.21 16.59 6.51
N GLY A 346 -5.91 16.86 6.48
CA GLY A 346 -4.92 16.02 7.16
C GLY A 346 -3.56 16.70 7.19
N PRO A 347 -2.63 16.26 8.05
CA PRO A 347 -1.28 16.82 8.13
C PRO A 347 -0.53 16.69 6.80
N ASP A 348 0.65 17.31 6.74
CA ASP A 348 1.59 17.14 5.64
C ASP A 348 2.25 15.74 5.67
N PHE A 349 1.51 14.73 5.24
CA PHE A 349 2.00 13.34 5.19
C PHE A 349 3.17 13.14 4.22
N ALA A 350 3.47 14.13 3.35
CA ALA A 350 4.67 14.06 2.51
C ALA A 350 5.95 14.06 3.36
N GLN A 351 5.95 14.68 4.53
CA GLN A 351 7.10 14.65 5.44
C GLN A 351 7.36 13.24 5.98
N THR A 352 6.30 12.55 6.40
CA THR A 352 6.34 11.17 6.88
C THR A 352 6.84 10.25 5.77
N LEU A 353 6.29 10.37 4.57
CA LEU A 353 6.71 9.55 3.42
C LEU A 353 8.17 9.79 3.01
N ARG A 354 8.68 11.03 3.09
CA ARG A 354 10.11 11.33 2.87
C ARG A 354 11.01 10.65 3.89
N PHE A 355 10.60 10.62 5.16
CA PHE A 355 11.34 9.92 6.20
C PHE A 355 11.29 8.40 5.99
N PHE A 356 10.12 7.86 5.67
CA PHE A 356 9.93 6.42 5.40
C PHE A 356 10.73 5.92 4.19
N ALA A 357 10.92 6.77 3.18
CA ALA A 357 11.78 6.45 2.05
C ALA A 357 13.25 6.17 2.46
N LYS A 358 13.72 6.73 3.58
CA LYS A 358 15.05 6.43 4.14
C LYS A 358 15.09 5.13 4.94
N THR A 359 14.02 4.84 5.69
CA THR A 359 13.94 3.66 6.57
C THR A 359 13.51 2.38 5.84
N GLY A 360 13.02 2.49 4.60
CA GLY A 360 12.46 1.37 3.85
C GLY A 360 11.05 0.97 4.31
N MET A 361 10.34 1.89 4.98
CA MET A 361 8.97 1.69 5.45
C MET A 361 7.95 2.23 4.44
N LYS A 362 6.71 1.82 4.64
CA LYS A 362 5.55 2.19 3.84
C LYS A 362 4.40 2.66 4.73
N TRP A 363 3.37 3.19 4.10
CA TRP A 363 2.26 3.81 4.79
C TRP A 363 0.93 3.36 4.18
N ALA A 364 0.03 2.90 5.04
CA ALA A 364 -1.36 2.61 4.71
C ALA A 364 -2.24 3.63 5.44
N LEU A 365 -3.16 4.27 4.72
CA LEU A 365 -4.03 5.30 5.26
C LEU A 365 -5.49 4.92 5.09
N TRP A 366 -6.24 5.05 6.18
CA TRP A 366 -7.68 4.85 6.24
C TRP A 366 -8.49 5.95 5.54
N PHE A 367 -9.57 5.58 4.85
CA PHE A 367 -10.55 6.50 4.26
C PHE A 367 -11.97 5.99 4.49
N CYS A 368 -12.82 6.85 5.07
CA CYS A 368 -14.24 6.58 5.23
C CYS A 368 -15.03 6.81 3.94
N GLY A 369 -16.00 5.93 3.66
CA GLY A 369 -16.98 6.09 2.60
C GLY A 369 -16.39 5.94 1.20
N ASP A 370 -17.02 6.59 0.22
CA ASP A 370 -16.69 6.46 -1.20
C ASP A 370 -16.00 7.73 -1.74
N PRO A 371 -14.65 7.80 -1.71
CA PRO A 371 -13.95 8.96 -2.23
C PRO A 371 -14.00 9.04 -3.75
N THR A 372 -14.40 10.21 -4.27
CA THR A 372 -14.32 10.48 -5.70
C THR A 372 -12.88 10.37 -6.23
N SER A 373 -12.76 9.99 -7.49
CA SER A 373 -11.48 9.85 -8.21
C SER A 373 -10.56 11.05 -8.08
N GLY A 374 -11.09 12.24 -8.33
CA GLY A 374 -10.33 13.48 -8.24
C GLY A 374 -9.71 13.66 -6.85
N ILE A 375 -10.46 13.34 -5.79
CA ILE A 375 -9.97 13.50 -4.43
C ILE A 375 -8.83 12.53 -4.14
N MET A 376 -8.96 11.26 -4.52
CA MET A 376 -7.88 10.29 -4.37
C MET A 376 -6.62 10.75 -5.12
N ASP A 377 -6.79 11.26 -6.34
CA ASP A 377 -5.70 11.75 -7.17
C ASP A 377 -4.98 12.95 -6.52
N THR A 378 -5.71 13.92 -5.97
CA THR A 378 -5.07 15.03 -5.24
C THR A 378 -4.45 14.60 -3.92
N LYS A 379 -4.93 13.54 -3.25
CA LYS A 379 -4.27 13.05 -2.02
C LYS A 379 -2.93 12.41 -2.32
N VAL A 380 -2.84 11.64 -3.40
CA VAL A 380 -1.54 11.20 -3.93
C VAL A 380 -0.68 12.40 -4.33
N GLY A 381 -1.29 13.44 -4.92
CA GLY A 381 -0.63 14.69 -5.26
C GLY A 381 -0.13 15.52 -4.08
N SER A 382 -0.81 15.52 -2.94
CA SER A 382 -0.39 16.26 -1.75
C SER A 382 0.62 15.47 -0.90
N TRP A 383 0.43 14.17 -0.78
CA TRP A 383 1.14 13.35 0.22
C TRP A 383 2.20 12.45 -0.40
N GLY A 384 1.96 11.89 -1.58
CA GLY A 384 2.76 10.81 -2.17
C GLY A 384 2.02 9.48 -2.20
N ASN A 385 2.72 8.40 -2.52
CA ASN A 385 2.11 7.08 -2.71
C ASN A 385 1.76 6.42 -1.37
N PHE A 386 0.57 5.81 -1.28
CA PHE A 386 0.10 5.12 -0.06
C PHE A 386 -0.76 3.89 -0.42
N GLN A 387 -0.98 3.02 0.56
CA GLN A 387 -2.01 2.00 0.47
C GLN A 387 -3.35 2.55 0.96
N TRP A 388 -4.34 2.60 0.09
CA TRP A 388 -5.69 3.08 0.42
C TRP A 388 -6.45 1.99 1.18
N ARG A 389 -6.70 2.20 2.48
CA ARG A 389 -7.59 1.38 3.30
C ARG A 389 -9.00 1.98 3.30
N THR A 390 -10.02 1.20 2.96
CA THR A 390 -11.43 1.66 2.97
C THR A 390 -12.11 1.46 4.32
N ASP A 391 -13.26 2.10 4.55
CA ASP A 391 -14.20 1.74 5.62
C ASP A 391 -15.59 2.35 5.38
N ALA A 392 -16.59 1.88 6.14
CA ALA A 392 -17.97 2.39 6.11
C ALA A 392 -18.56 2.51 4.69
N LEU A 393 -18.40 1.46 3.88
CA LEU A 393 -18.91 1.41 2.51
C LEU A 393 -20.39 1.01 2.47
N GLY A 394 -21.10 1.46 1.43
CA GLY A 394 -22.45 0.99 1.10
C GLY A 394 -22.39 -0.22 0.18
N PHE A 395 -23.42 -1.08 0.19
CA PHE A 395 -23.44 -2.32 -0.61
C PHE A 395 -24.78 -2.50 -1.34
N ASN A 396 -24.80 -2.18 -2.64
CA ASN A 396 -25.96 -2.35 -3.52
C ASN A 396 -25.52 -2.52 -4.99
N PHE A 397 -26.47 -2.81 -5.88
CA PHE A 397 -26.22 -3.04 -7.31
C PHE A 397 -25.45 -1.90 -8.01
N ALA A 398 -25.82 -0.64 -7.75
CA ALA A 398 -25.18 0.51 -8.39
C ALA A 398 -23.77 0.75 -7.83
N PHE A 399 -23.60 0.57 -6.53
CA PHE A 399 -22.32 0.73 -5.84
C PHE A 399 -21.28 -0.26 -6.35
N ASP A 400 -21.60 -1.57 -6.44
CA ASP A 400 -20.63 -2.62 -6.80
C ASP A 400 -19.86 -2.29 -8.10
N LYS A 401 -20.59 -1.88 -9.14
CA LYS A 401 -20.00 -1.52 -10.44
C LYS A 401 -19.16 -0.24 -10.37
N ALA A 402 -19.66 0.79 -9.70
CA ALA A 402 -18.95 2.06 -9.56
C ALA A 402 -17.65 1.87 -8.76
N PHE A 403 -17.73 1.17 -7.64
CA PHE A 403 -16.63 0.93 -6.73
C PHE A 403 -15.50 0.13 -7.38
N ARG A 404 -15.81 -1.01 -8.04
CA ARG A 404 -14.79 -1.80 -8.77
C ARG A 404 -14.11 -0.99 -9.88
N SER A 405 -14.87 -0.13 -10.56
CA SER A 405 -14.32 0.76 -11.59
C SER A 405 -13.37 1.79 -10.98
N GLU A 406 -13.72 2.35 -9.82
CA GLU A 406 -12.89 3.32 -9.11
C GLU A 406 -11.59 2.71 -8.57
N VAL A 407 -11.66 1.53 -7.93
CA VAL A 407 -10.46 0.82 -7.44
C VAL A 407 -9.51 0.50 -8.60
N THR A 408 -10.02 -0.06 -9.70
CA THR A 408 -9.17 -0.39 -10.86
C THR A 408 -8.60 0.86 -11.55
N ARG A 409 -9.35 1.97 -11.57
CA ARG A 409 -8.84 3.26 -12.07
C ARG A 409 -7.71 3.78 -11.17
N PHE A 410 -7.92 3.81 -9.85
CA PHE A 410 -6.92 4.27 -8.88
C PHE A 410 -5.60 3.51 -9.03
N LEU A 411 -5.65 2.17 -9.07
CA LEU A 411 -4.46 1.33 -9.23
C LEU A 411 -3.76 1.45 -10.60
N LYS A 412 -4.47 1.94 -11.63
CA LYS A 412 -3.90 2.18 -12.97
C LYS A 412 -3.29 3.58 -13.09
N VAL A 413 -3.93 4.59 -12.52
CA VAL A 413 -3.47 5.98 -12.53
C VAL A 413 -2.30 6.17 -11.57
N HIS A 414 -2.34 5.50 -10.42
CA HIS A 414 -1.30 5.54 -9.38
C HIS A 414 -0.69 4.14 -9.19
N PRO A 415 0.10 3.64 -10.15
CA PRO A 415 0.60 2.26 -10.13
C PRO A 415 1.61 1.98 -9.01
N ARG A 416 2.04 3.00 -8.24
CA ARG A 416 2.90 2.84 -7.05
C ARG A 416 2.09 2.80 -5.74
N CYS A 417 0.78 3.09 -5.79
CA CYS A 417 -0.15 2.93 -4.68
C CYS A 417 -0.68 1.50 -4.61
N SER A 418 -1.29 1.17 -3.47
CA SER A 418 -1.94 -0.11 -3.20
C SER A 418 -3.33 0.10 -2.62
N TRP A 419 -4.09 -0.98 -2.46
CA TRP A 419 -5.43 -0.96 -1.91
C TRP A 419 -5.62 -2.07 -0.87
N HIS A 420 -6.43 -1.77 0.15
CA HIS A 420 -6.66 -2.60 1.34
C HIS A 420 -8.14 -2.48 1.73
N THR A 421 -8.81 -3.63 1.90
CA THR A 421 -10.22 -3.69 2.25
C THR A 421 -10.46 -3.47 3.75
N CYS A 422 -11.49 -2.71 4.09
CA CYS A 422 -12.23 -2.80 5.36
C CYS A 422 -13.61 -2.16 5.21
N SER A 423 -14.62 -2.71 5.89
CA SER A 423 -15.89 -2.04 6.15
C SER A 423 -16.56 -2.70 7.35
N GLY A 424 -16.18 -2.32 8.57
CA GLY A 424 -16.56 -3.05 9.79
C GLY A 424 -15.94 -4.46 9.84
N GLY A 425 -14.63 -4.56 9.58
CA GLY A 425 -13.91 -5.82 9.36
C GLY A 425 -13.93 -6.26 7.89
N SER A 426 -14.08 -7.57 7.65
CA SER A 426 -13.93 -8.23 6.35
C SER A 426 -15.23 -8.36 5.54
N THR A 427 -16.23 -7.51 5.83
CA THR A 427 -17.60 -7.51 5.27
C THR A 427 -17.73 -7.75 3.76
N TYR A 428 -16.74 -7.38 2.95
CA TYR A 428 -16.79 -7.53 1.49
C TYR A 428 -15.52 -8.11 0.87
N SER A 429 -14.61 -8.58 1.72
CA SER A 429 -13.26 -8.94 1.30
C SER A 429 -13.22 -10.33 0.60
N HIS A 430 -14.20 -11.20 0.85
CA HIS A 430 -14.17 -12.63 0.48
C HIS A 430 -14.79 -12.96 -0.89
N THR A 431 -14.44 -12.20 -1.95
CA THR A 431 -14.75 -12.56 -3.35
C THR A 431 -13.47 -12.57 -4.16
N PHE A 432 -13.35 -13.44 -5.17
CA PHE A 432 -12.08 -13.61 -5.87
C PHE A 432 -11.64 -12.30 -6.56
N ASP A 433 -12.55 -11.54 -7.15
CA ASP A 433 -12.16 -10.28 -7.80
C ASP A 433 -11.76 -9.19 -6.81
N ILE A 434 -12.31 -9.19 -5.58
CA ILE A 434 -11.84 -8.27 -4.53
C ILE A 434 -10.44 -8.67 -4.05
N GLN A 435 -10.19 -9.98 -3.89
CA GLN A 435 -8.87 -10.53 -3.56
C GLN A 435 -7.78 -10.21 -4.59
N ARG A 436 -8.18 -10.13 -5.86
CA ARG A 436 -7.30 -9.73 -6.97
C ARG A 436 -6.77 -8.31 -6.83
N TYR A 437 -7.60 -7.38 -6.34
CA TYR A 437 -7.23 -5.95 -6.30
C TYR A 437 -6.33 -5.57 -5.12
N GLY A 438 -6.49 -6.23 -3.97
CA GLY A 438 -5.72 -5.88 -2.77
C GLY A 438 -4.42 -6.65 -2.66
N ASP A 439 -3.46 -6.07 -1.94
CA ASP A 439 -2.19 -6.73 -1.67
C ASP A 439 -2.23 -7.54 -0.38
N VAL A 440 -2.88 -6.99 0.64
CA VAL A 440 -3.26 -7.68 1.88
C VAL A 440 -4.59 -7.10 2.37
N HIS A 441 -5.49 -7.95 2.86
CA HIS A 441 -6.87 -7.63 3.23
C HIS A 441 -7.09 -7.69 4.74
N TYR A 442 -7.98 -6.83 5.24
CA TYR A 442 -8.33 -6.83 6.66
C TYR A 442 -9.24 -8.00 7.02
N ASP A 443 -8.93 -8.69 8.12
CA ASP A 443 -9.59 -9.91 8.57
C ASP A 443 -10.77 -9.64 9.52
N THR A 444 -10.65 -8.82 10.57
CA THR A 444 -11.73 -8.62 11.57
C THR A 444 -11.49 -7.40 12.48
N ASP A 445 -12.57 -6.75 12.94
CA ASP A 445 -12.52 -5.65 13.94
C ASP A 445 -12.28 -6.15 15.37
N LEU A 446 -12.61 -7.42 15.66
CA LEU A 446 -12.33 -8.08 16.94
C LEU A 446 -11.03 -8.90 16.86
N PRO A 447 -10.41 -9.26 17.99
CA PRO A 447 -9.29 -10.21 17.98
C PRO A 447 -9.65 -11.45 17.17
N GLY A 448 -8.75 -11.88 16.29
CA GLY A 448 -9.00 -12.99 15.37
C GLY A 448 -9.40 -14.26 16.10
N SER A 449 -10.47 -14.91 15.65
CA SER A 449 -10.88 -16.23 16.18
C SER A 449 -9.92 -17.33 15.70
N ASP A 450 -9.89 -18.46 16.39
CA ASP A 450 -9.03 -19.59 16.01
C ASP A 450 -9.41 -20.20 14.64
N ILE A 451 -10.64 -19.98 14.20
CA ILE A 451 -11.18 -20.54 12.96
C ILE A 451 -11.08 -19.59 11.75
N THR A 452 -10.98 -18.27 11.96
CA THR A 452 -11.12 -17.25 10.91
C THR A 452 -10.25 -17.58 9.68
N ASN A 453 -8.94 -17.64 9.86
CA ASN A 453 -8.01 -17.90 8.76
C ASN A 453 -7.92 -19.38 8.36
N TYR A 454 -8.42 -20.30 9.18
CA TYR A 454 -8.37 -21.72 8.84
C TYR A 454 -9.26 -21.98 7.62
N TYR A 455 -10.55 -21.66 7.71
CA TYR A 455 -11.49 -22.01 6.66
C TYR A 455 -11.45 -21.09 5.44
N PHE A 456 -11.18 -19.79 5.61
CA PHE A 456 -11.01 -18.88 4.47
C PHE A 456 -9.87 -19.33 3.54
N SER A 457 -8.85 -19.99 4.09
CA SER A 457 -7.76 -20.54 3.28
C SER A 457 -8.20 -21.66 2.32
N TYR A 458 -9.40 -22.24 2.41
CA TYR A 458 -9.89 -23.12 1.34
C TYR A 458 -10.16 -22.38 0.03
N LEU A 459 -10.38 -21.07 0.07
CA LEU A 459 -10.75 -20.25 -1.08
C LEU A 459 -9.65 -19.24 -1.44
N GLU A 460 -9.01 -18.67 -0.43
CA GLU A 460 -8.14 -17.51 -0.56
C GLU A 460 -6.67 -17.90 -0.42
N THR A 461 -5.82 -17.33 -1.28
CA THR A 461 -4.39 -17.61 -1.24
C THR A 461 -3.74 -17.06 0.04
N PRO A 462 -2.77 -17.76 0.63
CA PRO A 462 -2.02 -17.24 1.78
C PRO A 462 -1.37 -15.89 1.51
N ASP A 463 -1.19 -15.12 2.59
CA ASP A 463 -0.56 -13.79 2.62
C ASP A 463 -1.27 -12.70 1.80
N LYS A 464 -2.50 -12.96 1.35
CA LYS A 464 -3.46 -11.93 0.95
C LYS A 464 -4.27 -11.39 2.14
N TRP A 465 -4.01 -11.86 3.35
CA TRP A 465 -4.73 -11.46 4.57
C TRP A 465 -3.82 -11.40 5.77
N PHE A 466 -4.26 -10.66 6.78
CA PHE A 466 -3.58 -10.65 8.07
C PHE A 466 -3.93 -11.86 8.93
N ASP A 467 -2.97 -12.20 9.80
CA ASP A 467 -3.27 -12.87 11.05
C ASP A 467 -2.72 -12.01 12.20
N MET A 468 -3.47 -11.94 13.28
CA MET A 468 -3.17 -11.13 14.45
C MET A 468 -3.24 -11.96 15.73
N LEU A 469 -2.83 -11.37 16.85
CA LEU A 469 -2.94 -11.99 18.16
C LEU A 469 -4.38 -12.35 18.53
N ALA A 470 -4.54 -13.43 19.31
CA ALA A 470 -5.83 -13.84 19.89
C ALA A 470 -6.38 -12.84 20.92
N THR A 471 -5.54 -11.95 21.43
CA THR A 471 -5.87 -10.88 22.38
C THR A 471 -5.17 -9.58 21.98
N TRP A 472 -5.70 -8.44 22.40
CA TRP A 472 -5.10 -7.14 22.09
C TRP A 472 -3.77 -6.94 22.82
N GLY A 473 -2.70 -6.62 22.05
CA GLY A 473 -1.53 -5.88 22.54
C GLY A 473 -0.61 -6.59 23.54
N SER A 474 -0.53 -7.92 23.57
CA SER A 474 0.48 -8.62 24.38
C SER A 474 0.92 -9.96 23.77
N TYR A 475 2.23 -10.22 23.80
CA TYR A 475 2.78 -11.47 23.29
C TYR A 475 2.57 -12.61 24.30
N HIS A 476 2.00 -13.71 23.82
CA HIS A 476 1.79 -14.96 24.54
C HIS A 476 2.42 -16.12 23.76
N PRO A 477 3.47 -16.78 24.30
CA PRO A 477 4.14 -17.88 23.60
C PRO A 477 3.21 -18.99 23.11
N ASP A 478 2.13 -19.30 23.85
CA ASP A 478 1.20 -20.38 23.51
C ASP A 478 0.33 -20.11 22.28
N THR A 479 0.16 -18.85 21.86
CA THR A 479 -0.78 -18.47 20.79
C THR A 479 -0.20 -17.50 19.77
N SER A 480 0.81 -16.71 20.11
CA SER A 480 1.23 -15.56 19.29
C SER A 480 1.99 -15.95 18.02
N ARG A 481 2.65 -17.11 18.00
CA ARG A 481 3.29 -17.62 16.79
C ARG A 481 2.31 -18.06 15.70
N ARG A 482 1.00 -18.08 16.01
CA ARG A 482 -0.06 -18.28 15.01
C ARG A 482 0.00 -17.25 13.88
N MET A 483 0.50 -16.03 14.14
CA MET A 483 0.59 -14.96 13.15
C MET A 483 1.35 -15.36 11.88
N LEU A 484 2.20 -16.40 11.95
CA LEU A 484 2.89 -16.98 10.79
C LEU A 484 1.96 -17.73 9.83
N SER A 485 0.69 -17.95 10.17
CA SER A 485 -0.28 -18.67 9.33
C SER A 485 -0.64 -17.90 8.06
N MET A 486 -0.64 -16.56 8.16
CA MET A 486 -0.83 -15.60 7.07
C MET A 486 0.21 -14.48 7.20
N THR A 487 -0.08 -13.27 6.72
CA THR A 487 0.79 -12.10 6.93
C THR A 487 0.68 -11.61 8.37
N PRO A 488 1.77 -11.60 9.15
CA PRO A 488 1.73 -11.13 10.53
C PRO A 488 1.32 -9.65 10.60
N LYS A 489 0.39 -9.33 11.49
CA LYS A 489 -0.02 -7.97 11.83
C LYS A 489 0.08 -7.74 13.33
N TRP A 490 0.55 -6.56 13.71
CA TRP A 490 0.51 -6.10 15.10
C TRP A 490 -0.41 -4.89 15.26
N THR A 491 -0.96 -4.72 16.46
CA THR A 491 -1.87 -3.62 16.78
C THR A 491 -1.51 -2.99 18.13
N HIS A 492 -1.64 -1.67 18.24
CA HIS A 492 -1.45 -0.91 19.48
C HIS A 492 -0.03 -0.97 20.06
N TYR A 493 0.11 -0.62 21.34
CA TYR A 493 1.37 -0.53 22.06
C TYR A 493 2.15 -1.86 22.12
N ILE A 494 3.44 -1.84 21.75
CA ILE A 494 4.38 -2.93 22.02
C ILE A 494 5.16 -2.59 23.29
N LYS A 495 5.25 -3.53 24.24
CA LYS A 495 6.15 -3.35 25.39
C LYS A 495 7.60 -3.58 24.96
N PRO A 496 8.58 -2.84 25.50
CA PRO A 496 9.99 -2.98 25.11
C PRO A 496 10.54 -4.43 25.13
N HIS A 497 10.09 -5.27 26.08
CA HIS A 497 10.53 -6.68 26.14
C HIS A 497 9.87 -7.59 25.09
N GLU A 498 8.76 -7.18 24.47
CA GLU A 498 8.05 -7.92 23.42
C GLU A 498 8.63 -7.63 22.02
N MET A 499 9.33 -6.50 21.84
CA MET A 499 10.00 -6.10 20.59
C MET A 499 10.88 -7.21 20.02
N ALA A 500 11.66 -7.86 20.87
CA ALA A 500 12.56 -8.94 20.46
C ALA A 500 11.78 -10.16 19.93
N GLN A 501 10.61 -10.47 20.48
CA GLN A 501 9.78 -11.58 20.02
C GLN A 501 9.17 -11.27 18.65
N LEU A 502 8.72 -10.04 18.44
CA LEU A 502 8.21 -9.60 17.15
C LEU A 502 9.27 -9.65 16.05
N ARG A 503 10.50 -9.20 16.37
CA ARG A 503 11.64 -9.34 15.45
C ARG A 503 11.86 -10.79 15.03
N LEU A 504 11.82 -11.73 15.97
CA LEU A 504 11.99 -13.16 15.65
C LEU A 504 10.85 -13.70 14.75
N ILE A 505 9.63 -13.19 14.90
CA ILE A 505 8.52 -13.54 14.00
C ILE A 505 8.76 -12.94 12.61
N ALA A 506 9.20 -11.69 12.53
CA ALA A 506 9.51 -11.03 11.27
C ALA A 506 10.64 -11.74 10.53
N ASP A 507 11.76 -12.02 11.21
CA ASP A 507 12.89 -12.78 10.67
C ASP A 507 12.42 -14.12 10.09
N LEU A 508 11.62 -14.87 10.87
CA LEU A 508 11.12 -16.16 10.41
C LEU A 508 10.16 -16.02 9.22
N TYR A 509 9.24 -15.06 9.25
CA TYR A 509 8.28 -14.85 8.16
C TYR A 509 8.99 -14.42 6.86
N HIS A 510 9.94 -13.48 6.93
CA HIS A 510 10.74 -13.07 5.79
C HIS A 510 11.62 -14.22 5.25
N TYR A 511 12.12 -15.09 6.13
CA TYR A 511 12.79 -16.33 5.74
C TYR A 511 11.83 -17.30 5.04
N LEU A 512 10.60 -17.48 5.52
CA LEU A 512 9.60 -18.32 4.83
C LEU A 512 9.24 -17.77 3.43
N LEU A 513 9.22 -16.44 3.25
CA LEU A 513 9.08 -15.81 1.94
C LEU A 513 10.28 -16.10 1.03
N GLN A 514 11.50 -16.14 1.58
CA GLN A 514 12.71 -16.53 0.83
C GLN A 514 12.67 -18.01 0.40
N GLU A 515 12.19 -18.88 1.29
CA GLU A 515 12.13 -20.33 1.07
C GLU A 515 10.91 -20.79 0.25
N GLY A 516 10.00 -19.87 -0.09
CA GLY A 516 8.78 -20.13 -0.85
C GLY A 516 7.69 -20.87 -0.07
N VAL A 517 7.79 -20.92 1.26
CA VAL A 517 6.78 -21.48 2.18
C VAL A 517 5.72 -20.42 2.54
N ALA A 518 6.04 -19.15 2.31
CA ALA A 518 5.12 -18.02 2.32
C ALA A 518 5.19 -17.28 0.97
N GLY A 519 4.23 -16.42 0.70
CA GLY A 519 4.13 -15.59 -0.49
C GLY A 519 3.51 -16.33 -1.67
N ARG A 520 3.65 -15.75 -2.86
CA ARG A 520 3.08 -16.28 -4.10
C ARG A 520 3.65 -17.67 -4.37
N TRP A 521 2.77 -18.59 -4.78
CA TRP A 521 3.06 -20.01 -4.98
C TRP A 521 3.27 -20.83 -3.69
N SER A 522 2.83 -20.34 -2.53
CA SER A 522 2.72 -21.17 -1.32
C SER A 522 1.30 -21.74 -1.16
N TYR A 523 1.18 -22.83 -0.39
CA TYR A 523 -0.09 -23.49 -0.06
C TYR A 523 -0.33 -23.52 1.45
N ILE A 524 -1.60 -23.44 1.84
CA ILE A 524 -2.09 -23.89 3.14
C ILE A 524 -2.76 -25.25 2.93
N THR A 525 -2.51 -26.17 3.85
CA THR A 525 -3.19 -27.48 3.89
C THR A 525 -3.73 -27.74 5.29
N HIS A 526 -4.77 -28.56 5.36
CA HIS A 526 -5.53 -28.81 6.57
C HIS A 526 -5.29 -30.24 7.09
N PRO A 527 -4.22 -30.48 7.87
CA PRO A 527 -3.88 -31.82 8.33
C PRO A 527 -4.95 -32.38 9.28
N PRO A 528 -5.36 -33.65 9.14
CA PRO A 528 -6.17 -34.31 10.15
C PRO A 528 -5.42 -34.38 11.47
N ILE A 529 -6.17 -34.22 12.56
CA ILE A 529 -5.62 -34.21 13.91
C ILE A 529 -6.30 -35.29 14.75
N LYS A 530 -5.50 -36.09 15.44
CA LYS A 530 -5.98 -37.03 16.46
C LYS A 530 -5.57 -36.51 17.85
N GLY A 531 -6.53 -36.45 18.77
CA GLY A 531 -6.32 -36.00 20.15
C GLY A 531 -6.67 -34.53 20.40
N ASP A 532 -6.99 -33.77 19.35
CA ASP A 532 -7.35 -32.35 19.44
C ASP A 532 -8.19 -31.89 18.24
N THR A 533 -8.51 -30.60 18.16
CA THR A 533 -9.35 -30.00 17.13
C THR A 533 -8.52 -29.45 15.95
N GLU A 534 -8.93 -29.78 14.72
CA GLU A 534 -8.13 -29.50 13.50
C GLU A 534 -7.80 -28.02 13.26
N HIS A 535 -8.71 -27.10 13.56
CA HIS A 535 -8.53 -25.67 13.24
C HIS A 535 -7.41 -24.97 14.03
N TYR A 536 -6.90 -25.63 15.07
CA TYR A 536 -5.75 -25.15 15.82
C TYR A 536 -4.40 -25.42 15.15
N TYR A 537 -4.38 -26.17 14.05
CA TYR A 537 -3.16 -26.61 13.39
C TYR A 537 -3.19 -26.13 11.94
N CYS A 538 -2.21 -25.31 11.57
CA CYS A 538 -2.06 -24.80 10.21
C CYS A 538 -0.77 -25.35 9.61
N GLN A 539 -0.83 -25.89 8.39
CA GLN A 539 0.35 -26.37 7.68
C GLN A 539 0.58 -25.54 6.42
N ARG A 540 1.71 -24.84 6.36
CA ARG A 540 2.21 -24.17 5.15
C ARG A 540 3.10 -25.10 4.36
N VAL A 541 2.99 -25.08 3.04
CA VAL A 541 3.76 -25.94 2.14
C VAL A 541 4.24 -25.11 0.96
N ASN A 542 5.51 -25.22 0.59
CA ASN A 542 6.00 -24.57 -0.62
C ASN A 542 5.45 -25.26 -1.88
N TYR A 543 5.52 -24.59 -3.03
CA TYR A 543 4.88 -25.10 -4.25
C TYR A 543 5.30 -26.51 -4.65
N ASP A 544 6.61 -26.79 -4.60
CA ASP A 544 7.19 -28.08 -5.00
C ASP A 544 6.96 -29.18 -3.95
N ARG A 545 6.38 -28.81 -2.81
CA ARG A 545 6.01 -29.68 -1.69
C ARG A 545 7.19 -30.30 -0.98
N THR A 546 8.39 -29.74 -1.11
CA THR A 546 9.61 -30.24 -0.46
C THR A 546 9.90 -29.59 0.89
N LYS A 547 9.27 -28.45 1.21
CA LYS A 547 9.42 -27.72 2.48
C LYS A 547 8.05 -27.42 3.09
N SER A 548 7.96 -27.47 4.42
CA SER A 548 6.72 -27.20 5.13
C SER A 548 6.98 -26.68 6.55
N LEU A 549 6.01 -25.91 7.06
CA LEU A 549 5.94 -25.43 8.43
C LEU A 549 4.59 -25.79 9.01
N ILE A 550 4.58 -26.43 10.18
CA ILE A 550 3.37 -26.67 10.96
C ILE A 550 3.34 -25.69 12.12
N ILE A 551 2.24 -24.96 12.21
CA ILE A 551 1.98 -23.84 13.10
C ILE A 551 0.84 -24.22 14.04
N PHE A 552 1.04 -23.97 15.32
CA PHE A 552 0.07 -24.21 16.36
C PHE A 552 -0.57 -22.88 16.76
N LYS A 553 -1.91 -22.82 16.78
CA LYS A 553 -2.66 -21.63 17.22
C LYS A 553 -2.93 -21.60 18.73
N HIS A 554 -2.72 -22.73 19.39
CA HIS A 554 -2.83 -22.89 20.83
C HIS A 554 -1.85 -23.97 21.33
N ARG A 555 -1.80 -24.13 22.65
CA ARG A 555 -1.12 -25.24 23.31
C ARG A 555 -2.09 -26.40 23.57
N ALA A 556 -1.79 -27.57 23.02
CA ALA A 556 -2.52 -28.80 23.25
C ALA A 556 -2.50 -29.20 24.73
N SER A 557 -3.62 -29.71 25.23
CA SER A 557 -3.77 -30.16 26.62
C SER A 557 -3.28 -31.59 26.86
N GLY A 558 -2.96 -32.34 25.80
CA GLY A 558 -2.52 -33.73 25.85
C GLY A 558 -1.69 -34.13 24.63
N GLU A 559 -1.54 -35.45 24.42
CA GLU A 559 -0.88 -36.00 23.24
C GLU A 559 -1.70 -35.73 21.97
N VAL A 560 -1.02 -35.27 20.92
CA VAL A 560 -1.63 -35.02 19.62
C VAL A 560 -0.83 -35.71 18.52
N THR A 561 -1.53 -36.33 17.58
CA THR A 561 -0.94 -36.82 16.34
C THR A 561 -1.42 -35.98 15.17
N ILE A 562 -0.48 -35.30 14.51
CA ILE A 562 -0.72 -34.47 13.33
C ILE A 562 -0.44 -35.32 12.11
N TYR A 563 -1.35 -35.40 11.14
CA TYR A 563 -1.11 -36.13 9.88
C TYR A 563 -0.89 -35.09 8.76
N PRO A 564 0.37 -34.71 8.44
CA PRO A 564 0.63 -33.69 7.44
C PRO A 564 -0.02 -34.02 6.11
N ARG A 565 -0.52 -33.01 5.39
CA ARG A 565 -1.06 -33.15 4.03
C ARG A 565 -0.11 -32.56 3.00
N GLY A 566 -0.37 -32.86 1.73
CA GLY A 566 0.35 -32.26 0.61
C GLY A 566 1.81 -32.69 0.43
N LEU A 567 2.33 -33.64 1.23
CA LEU A 567 3.71 -34.11 1.07
C LEU A 567 3.86 -35.06 -0.12
N LEU A 568 5.07 -35.12 -0.68
CA LEU A 568 5.47 -36.09 -1.70
C LEU A 568 5.80 -37.43 -1.02
N PRO A 569 5.11 -38.55 -1.37
CA PRO A 569 5.29 -39.82 -0.67
C PRO A 569 6.75 -40.31 -0.58
N GLU A 570 7.49 -40.19 -1.68
CA GLU A 570 8.87 -40.68 -1.77
C GLU A 570 9.93 -39.68 -1.29
N HIS A 571 9.57 -38.41 -1.11
CA HIS A 571 10.52 -37.38 -0.67
C HIS A 571 10.85 -37.56 0.81
N ARG A 572 12.10 -37.28 1.18
CA ARG A 572 12.56 -37.31 2.57
C ARG A 572 12.47 -35.91 3.18
N TYR A 573 11.90 -35.84 4.38
CA TYR A 573 11.76 -34.62 5.14
C TYR A 573 12.56 -34.72 6.44
N LEU A 574 13.48 -33.78 6.64
CA LEU A 574 14.06 -33.47 7.93
C LEU A 574 12.97 -32.79 8.77
N VAL A 575 12.39 -33.52 9.70
CA VAL A 575 11.44 -33.02 10.69
C VAL A 575 12.22 -32.49 11.88
N GLU A 576 11.93 -31.26 12.28
CA GLU A 576 12.57 -30.60 13.41
C GLU A 576 11.56 -29.87 14.29
N PHE A 577 11.70 -30.05 15.60
CA PHE A 577 10.91 -29.39 16.64
C PHE A 577 11.61 -28.12 17.12
N ASP A 578 10.90 -27.00 17.22
CA ASP A 578 11.55 -25.72 17.51
C ASP A 578 12.06 -25.60 18.94
N SER A 579 11.30 -26.07 19.93
CA SER A 579 11.73 -25.92 21.34
C SER A 579 12.85 -26.88 21.70
N THR A 580 12.74 -28.15 21.32
CA THR A 580 13.67 -29.21 21.72
C THR A 580 14.86 -29.33 20.77
N LYS A 581 14.76 -28.76 19.56
CA LYS A 581 15.72 -28.90 18.46
C LYS A 581 15.98 -30.36 18.04
N VAL A 582 15.13 -31.28 18.47
CA VAL A 582 15.19 -32.70 18.08
C VAL A 582 14.89 -32.80 16.58
N THR A 583 15.66 -33.64 15.90
CA THR A 583 15.53 -33.86 14.45
C THR A 583 15.35 -35.34 14.12
N MET A 584 14.62 -35.60 13.05
CA MET A 584 14.48 -36.94 12.47
C MET A 584 14.23 -36.83 10.98
N THR A 585 14.67 -37.84 10.22
CA THR A 585 14.37 -37.91 8.77
C THR A 585 13.31 -38.97 8.53
N ARG A 586 12.20 -38.58 7.88
CA ARG A 586 11.07 -39.46 7.57
C ARG A 586 10.66 -39.29 6.10
N THR A 587 10.08 -40.30 5.48
CA THR A 587 9.53 -40.17 4.13
C THR A 587 8.16 -39.50 4.19
N GLY A 588 7.73 -38.85 3.11
CA GLY A 588 6.38 -38.30 3.03
C GLY A 588 5.30 -39.37 3.23
N ALA A 589 5.50 -40.59 2.71
CA ALA A 589 4.57 -41.70 2.87
C ALA A 589 4.39 -42.09 4.35
N ASP A 590 5.48 -42.12 5.11
CA ASP A 590 5.44 -42.39 6.55
C ASP A 590 4.78 -41.25 7.32
N LEU A 591 5.08 -39.99 7.00
CA LEU A 591 4.44 -38.83 7.62
C LEU A 591 2.93 -38.79 7.34
N LEU A 592 2.51 -39.07 6.11
CA LEU A 592 1.10 -39.13 5.69
C LEU A 592 0.34 -40.25 6.40
N ALA A 593 0.96 -41.42 6.59
CA ALA A 593 0.31 -42.60 7.16
C ALA A 593 0.32 -42.62 8.70
N ASN A 594 1.45 -42.28 9.31
CA ASN A 594 1.69 -42.46 10.74
C ASN A 594 1.69 -41.14 11.53
N GLY A 595 1.70 -40.00 10.84
CA GLY A 595 1.67 -38.67 11.46
C GLY A 595 2.91 -38.35 12.30
N ILE A 596 2.91 -37.16 12.92
CA ILE A 596 3.92 -36.67 13.86
C ILE A 596 3.25 -36.60 15.22
N VAL A 597 3.79 -37.33 16.19
CA VAL A 597 3.30 -37.33 17.58
C VAL A 597 4.00 -36.21 18.34
N ILE A 598 3.22 -35.41 19.06
CA ILE A 598 3.72 -34.44 20.03
C ILE A 598 3.16 -34.77 21.42
N GLU A 599 4.08 -34.99 22.35
CA GLU A 599 3.79 -35.16 23.78
C GLU A 599 4.27 -33.91 24.51
N ASN A 600 3.47 -33.37 25.43
CA ASN A 600 3.83 -32.21 26.25
C ASN A 600 4.34 -31.01 25.42
N GLN A 601 3.53 -30.52 24.48
CA GLN A 601 3.85 -29.36 23.64
C GLN A 601 4.41 -28.20 24.47
N GLN A 602 5.56 -27.66 24.04
CA GLN A 602 6.19 -26.49 24.66
C GLN A 602 5.54 -25.18 24.17
N PRO A 603 5.54 -24.12 24.98
CA PRO A 603 5.08 -22.81 24.53
C PRO A 603 5.87 -22.32 23.30
N GLY A 604 5.17 -21.83 22.28
CA GLY A 604 5.78 -21.30 21.04
C GLY A 604 6.31 -22.35 20.07
N GLU A 605 5.97 -23.64 20.26
CA GLU A 605 6.41 -24.73 19.39
C GLU A 605 6.00 -24.52 17.93
N LEU A 606 6.91 -24.89 17.02
CA LEU A 606 6.70 -25.00 15.58
C LEU A 606 7.37 -26.29 15.11
N ILE A 607 6.84 -26.93 14.06
CA ILE A 607 7.50 -28.09 13.45
C ILE A 607 7.90 -27.74 12.02
N TYR A 608 9.20 -27.87 11.73
CA TYR A 608 9.79 -27.55 10.44
C TYR A 608 10.08 -28.83 9.65
N LEU A 609 9.81 -28.80 8.35
CA LEU A 609 10.14 -29.84 7.41
C LEU A 609 11.08 -29.27 6.35
N ASN A 610 12.34 -29.73 6.33
CA ASN A 610 13.40 -29.29 5.40
C ASN A 610 13.73 -27.77 5.46
N LEU A 611 13.71 -27.17 6.66
CA LEU A 611 14.11 -25.77 6.91
C LEU A 611 15.23 -25.66 7.98
N PRO A 612 16.42 -26.25 7.72
CA PRO A 612 17.47 -26.39 8.73
C PRO A 612 18.21 -25.08 9.07
N HIS A 613 18.30 -24.12 8.15
CA HIS A 613 19.11 -22.89 8.28
C HIS A 613 18.25 -21.63 8.55
N ARG A 614 17.09 -21.83 9.16
CA ARG A 614 16.19 -20.73 9.52
C ARG A 614 16.80 -19.85 10.64
N PRO A 615 16.40 -18.58 10.74
CA PRO A 615 16.75 -17.72 11.87
C PRO A 615 16.35 -18.35 13.21
N GLY A 616 17.24 -18.33 14.21
CA GLY A 616 17.03 -18.93 15.53
C GLY A 616 17.14 -20.46 15.56
N SER A 617 17.71 -21.09 14.53
CA SER A 617 17.99 -22.53 14.52
C SER A 617 19.16 -22.91 15.43
N GLY A 618 20.08 -21.98 15.66
CA GLY A 618 21.35 -22.19 16.36
C GLY A 618 22.37 -23.00 15.55
N ARG A 619 22.16 -23.20 14.26
CA ARG A 619 23.06 -23.98 13.38
C ARG A 619 24.07 -23.12 12.65
N ASP A 620 23.75 -21.85 12.46
CA ASP A 620 24.69 -20.92 11.89
C ASP A 620 25.71 -20.50 12.96
N GLN A 621 26.97 -20.79 12.68
CA GLN A 621 28.12 -20.40 13.50
C GLN A 621 29.08 -19.51 12.69
N GLY A 622 28.72 -19.22 11.43
CA GLY A 622 29.43 -18.30 10.57
C GLY A 622 29.36 -16.90 11.15
N ARG A 623 30.42 -16.11 10.92
CA ARG A 623 30.39 -14.70 11.27
C ARG A 623 29.89 -13.91 10.06
N PRO A 624 28.86 -13.06 10.18
CA PRO A 624 28.42 -12.24 9.07
C PRO A 624 29.50 -11.24 8.66
N HIS A 625 29.46 -10.83 7.39
CA HIS A 625 30.31 -9.76 6.87
C HIS A 625 29.77 -8.39 7.30
N PRO A 626 30.68 -7.46 7.65
CA PRO A 626 30.29 -6.13 8.11
C PRO A 626 29.69 -5.29 6.96
N PRO A 627 28.94 -4.21 7.29
CA PRO A 627 28.53 -3.22 6.30
C PRO A 627 29.72 -2.71 5.48
N GLY A 628 29.57 -2.59 4.15
CA GLY A 628 30.71 -2.22 3.31
C GLY A 628 31.24 -0.81 3.56
N ARG A 629 30.35 0.16 3.81
CA ARG A 629 30.67 1.56 4.10
C ARG A 629 29.56 2.16 4.96
N VAL A 630 29.92 3.04 5.89
CA VAL A 630 28.97 3.78 6.74
C VAL A 630 29.23 5.28 6.58
N LEU A 631 28.17 6.05 6.42
CA LEU A 631 28.16 7.51 6.24
C LEU A 631 27.30 8.16 7.32
N THR A 632 27.70 9.33 7.82
CA THR A 632 26.92 10.14 8.76
C THR A 632 26.65 11.53 8.21
N ARG A 633 25.53 12.14 8.59
CA ARG A 633 25.22 13.54 8.26
C ARG A 633 24.28 14.15 9.29
N ARG A 634 24.52 15.36 9.77
CA ARG A 634 23.50 16.14 10.48
C ARG A 634 22.36 16.47 9.53
N GLU A 635 21.15 16.14 9.91
CA GLU A 635 19.97 16.41 9.09
C GLU A 635 18.72 16.65 9.94
N THR A 636 17.70 17.21 9.31
CA THR A 636 16.38 17.38 9.91
C THR A 636 15.37 16.43 9.27
N ASN A 637 14.71 15.61 10.08
CA ASN A 637 13.61 14.72 9.69
C ASN A 637 12.44 14.94 10.64
N LEU A 638 11.23 15.07 10.10
CA LEU A 638 10.01 15.32 10.88
C LEU A 638 10.25 16.41 11.94
N TRP A 639 10.87 17.53 11.51
CA TRP A 639 11.22 18.70 12.33
C TRP A 639 12.22 18.48 13.49
N PHE A 640 12.66 17.24 13.74
CA PHE A 640 13.74 16.93 14.69
C PHE A 640 15.11 17.05 14.01
N CYS A 641 16.08 17.65 14.71
CA CYS A 641 17.46 17.65 14.26
C CYS A 641 18.18 16.44 14.86
N GLY A 642 19.09 15.84 14.11
CA GLY A 642 19.83 14.66 14.56
C GLY A 642 20.92 14.25 13.57
N VAL A 643 21.45 13.04 13.75
CA VAL A 643 22.45 12.45 12.85
C VAL A 643 21.82 11.30 12.06
N GLY A 644 21.70 11.48 10.76
CA GLY A 644 21.38 10.39 9.83
C GLY A 644 22.61 9.51 9.61
N ILE A 645 22.44 8.20 9.72
CA ILE A 645 23.49 7.18 9.57
C ILE A 645 23.04 6.27 8.44
N TYR A 646 23.83 6.18 7.38
CA TYR A 646 23.53 5.44 6.15
C TYR A 646 24.61 4.39 5.93
N TRP A 647 24.28 3.21 5.40
CA TRP A 647 25.30 2.22 5.08
C TRP A 647 25.01 1.37 3.85
N SER A 648 26.07 0.85 3.26
CA SER A 648 25.96 -0.26 2.31
C SER A 648 25.68 -1.53 3.10
N PRO A 649 24.72 -2.39 2.68
CA PRO A 649 24.40 -3.63 3.39
C PRO A 649 25.63 -4.48 3.73
N GLY A 650 25.57 -5.17 4.86
CA GLY A 650 26.42 -6.34 5.12
C GLY A 650 25.80 -7.58 4.49
N SER A 651 26.46 -8.73 4.65
CA SER A 651 25.97 -10.00 4.11
C SER A 651 26.26 -11.15 5.06
N ASP A 652 25.55 -12.25 4.86
CA ASP A 652 25.69 -13.48 5.63
C ASP A 652 25.48 -14.69 4.71
N ASP A 653 25.94 -15.88 5.08
CA ASP A 653 25.73 -17.09 4.29
C ASP A 653 24.31 -17.65 4.41
N ASN A 654 23.57 -17.31 5.46
CA ASN A 654 22.20 -17.77 5.67
C ASN A 654 21.19 -16.62 5.80
N TRP A 655 21.33 -15.75 6.81
CA TRP A 655 20.34 -14.73 7.12
C TRP A 655 20.90 -13.54 7.91
N VAL A 656 20.73 -12.32 7.39
CA VAL A 656 20.94 -11.09 8.16
C VAL A 656 19.65 -10.74 8.89
N SER A 657 19.68 -10.75 10.23
CA SER A 657 18.53 -10.38 11.05
C SER A 657 18.40 -8.86 11.21
N HIS A 658 19.49 -8.21 11.61
CA HIS A 658 19.47 -6.77 11.87
C HIS A 658 20.87 -6.16 11.86
N TYR A 659 20.91 -4.84 11.93
CA TYR A 659 22.10 -4.05 12.18
C TYR A 659 22.05 -3.45 13.58
N GLU A 660 23.20 -3.41 14.25
CA GLU A 660 23.36 -2.64 15.48
C GLU A 660 24.12 -1.35 15.20
N ILE A 661 23.66 -0.27 15.81
CA ILE A 661 24.20 1.07 15.65
C ILE A 661 24.71 1.56 17.00
N ARG A 662 25.91 2.13 17.04
CA ARG A 662 26.47 2.70 18.26
C ARG A 662 27.05 4.10 18.06
N ARG A 663 27.08 4.87 19.15
CA ARG A 663 27.78 6.16 19.31
C ARG A 663 28.82 6.02 20.42
N GLY A 664 30.10 6.08 20.07
CA GLY A 664 31.19 5.69 20.97
C GLY A 664 31.03 4.23 21.42
N SER A 665 30.89 4.01 22.73
CA SER A 665 30.62 2.67 23.30
C SER A 665 29.15 2.34 23.51
N GLU A 666 28.23 3.30 23.32
CA GLU A 666 26.80 3.15 23.58
C GLU A 666 26.06 2.61 22.34
N ILE A 667 25.40 1.46 22.45
CA ILE A 667 24.49 0.96 21.40
C ILE A 667 23.21 1.80 21.47
N LEU A 668 22.88 2.48 20.37
CA LEU A 668 21.72 3.35 20.28
C LEU A 668 20.44 2.59 19.92
N GLY A 669 20.54 1.54 19.09
CA GLY A 669 19.37 0.77 18.66
C GLY A 669 19.66 -0.23 17.56
N LYS A 670 18.59 -0.88 17.06
CA LYS A 670 18.64 -1.97 16.07
C LYS A 670 17.82 -1.68 14.82
N THR A 671 18.38 -1.95 13.64
CA THR A 671 17.67 -1.72 12.37
C THR A 671 17.47 -3.04 11.63
N CYS A 672 16.22 -3.49 11.52
CA CYS A 672 15.81 -4.70 10.82
C CYS A 672 15.34 -4.40 9.38
N THR A 673 14.81 -3.20 9.12
CA THR A 673 14.37 -2.73 7.80
C THR A 673 15.26 -1.59 7.27
N GLY A 674 15.48 -1.53 5.95
CA GLY A 674 16.34 -0.51 5.34
C GLY A 674 17.84 -0.58 5.72
N THR A 675 18.59 0.48 5.42
CA THR A 675 20.02 0.65 5.77
C THR A 675 20.27 2.08 6.28
N TYR A 676 19.38 2.53 7.14
CA TYR A 676 19.37 3.89 7.70
C TYR A 676 19.00 3.88 9.18
N PHE A 677 19.56 4.83 9.93
CA PHE A 677 19.23 5.13 11.32
C PHE A 677 19.28 6.64 11.55
N PHE A 678 18.39 7.18 12.39
CA PHE A 678 18.39 8.60 12.76
C PHE A 678 18.62 8.76 14.27
N ASP A 679 19.82 9.19 14.65
CA ASP A 679 20.12 9.50 16.06
C ASP A 679 19.57 10.88 16.44
N ARG A 680 18.45 10.86 17.16
CA ARG A 680 17.83 12.01 17.84
C ARG A 680 17.86 11.87 19.37
N SER A 681 18.62 10.92 19.87
CA SER A 681 18.71 10.65 21.31
C SER A 681 19.34 11.83 22.03
N GLU A 682 19.12 11.94 23.34
CA GLU A 682 19.76 12.99 24.12
C GLU A 682 21.28 12.92 23.97
N GLY A 683 21.92 14.07 23.74
CA GLY A 683 23.37 14.17 23.55
C GLY A 683 23.87 13.78 22.14
N TRP A 684 22.98 13.66 21.14
CA TRP A 684 23.39 13.46 19.75
C TRP A 684 24.41 14.53 19.31
N ASN A 685 25.40 14.13 18.51
CA ASN A 685 26.48 15.01 18.07
C ASN A 685 27.03 14.53 16.72
N PRO A 686 26.98 15.32 15.64
CA PRO A 686 27.44 14.89 14.31
C PRO A 686 28.94 14.63 14.25
N LYS A 687 29.71 15.12 15.23
CA LYS A 687 31.15 14.89 15.38
C LYS A 687 31.48 13.68 16.26
N ALA A 688 30.48 12.99 16.82
CA ALA A 688 30.71 11.76 17.58
C ALA A 688 31.11 10.61 16.64
N GLU A 689 31.78 9.60 17.20
CA GLU A 689 32.13 8.39 16.48
C GLU A 689 30.90 7.47 16.39
N TYR A 690 30.36 7.29 15.18
CA TYR A 690 29.30 6.34 14.90
C TYR A 690 29.85 5.10 14.19
N SER A 691 29.25 3.94 14.44
CA SER A 691 29.57 2.71 13.70
C SER A 691 28.39 1.75 13.65
N VAL A 692 28.40 0.89 12.64
CA VAL A 692 27.35 -0.11 12.38
C VAL A 692 27.98 -1.49 12.23
N ARG A 693 27.30 -2.52 12.72
CA ARG A 693 27.66 -3.94 12.47
C ARG A 693 26.47 -4.77 12.07
N THR A 694 26.71 -5.86 11.35
CA THR A 694 25.72 -6.85 10.94
C THR A 694 25.52 -7.87 12.07
N VAL A 695 24.27 -8.29 12.30
CA VAL A 695 23.89 -9.39 13.18
C VAL A 695 23.05 -10.39 12.38
N ASP A 696 23.43 -11.65 12.42
CA ASP A 696 22.74 -12.72 11.69
C ASP A 696 21.50 -13.27 12.45
N GLY A 697 20.84 -14.26 11.86
CA GLY A 697 19.65 -14.91 12.42
C GLY A 697 19.87 -15.72 13.70
N ASP A 698 21.11 -16.13 14.01
CA ASP A 698 21.46 -16.91 15.20
C ASP A 698 22.21 -16.08 16.27
N GLY A 699 22.45 -14.80 15.98
CA GLY A 699 23.02 -13.81 16.89
C GLY A 699 24.54 -13.62 16.77
N ASN A 700 25.19 -14.20 15.75
CA ASN A 700 26.60 -13.88 15.49
C ASN A 700 26.72 -12.47 14.91
N VAL A 701 27.85 -11.82 15.19
CA VAL A 701 28.04 -10.39 14.91
C VAL A 701 29.30 -10.14 14.10
N SER A 702 29.22 -9.26 13.10
CA SER A 702 30.38 -8.83 12.32
C SER A 702 31.32 -7.91 13.13
N ASP A 703 32.42 -7.48 12.52
CA ASP A 703 33.18 -6.33 13.02
C ASP A 703 32.37 -5.03 12.84
N TRP A 704 32.76 -3.99 13.57
CA TRP A 704 32.19 -2.66 13.43
C TRP A 704 32.77 -1.95 12.20
N THR A 705 31.90 -1.35 11.39
CA THR A 705 32.31 -0.42 10.34
C THR A 705 32.10 1.00 10.82
N TYR A 706 33.19 1.77 10.85
CA TYR A 706 33.18 3.15 11.34
C TYR A 706 32.66 4.11 10.28
N ALA A 707 31.83 5.05 10.73
CA ALA A 707 31.23 6.04 9.87
C ALA A 707 32.24 7.09 9.40
N THR A 708 32.05 7.57 8.17
CA THR A 708 32.72 8.76 7.66
C THR A 708 31.68 9.87 7.45
N PRO A 709 31.94 11.10 7.90
CA PRO A 709 30.97 12.18 7.79
C PRO A 709 30.84 12.66 6.34
N LEU A 710 29.60 12.91 5.94
CA LEU A 710 29.21 13.77 4.83
C LEU A 710 29.09 15.22 5.34
N ALA A 711 29.07 16.19 4.43
CA ALA A 711 28.72 17.56 4.77
C ALA A 711 27.30 17.65 5.36
N ASP A 712 27.23 18.33 6.50
CA ASP A 712 26.04 18.51 7.29
C ASP A 712 25.00 19.41 6.60
N GLU A 713 23.72 19.13 6.83
CA GLU A 713 22.65 20.09 6.54
C GLU A 713 22.72 21.27 7.53
N PRO A 714 22.11 22.42 7.20
CA PRO A 714 21.99 23.53 8.15
C PRO A 714 21.41 23.07 9.49
N GLN A 715 22.02 23.51 10.59
CA GLN A 715 21.50 23.21 11.92
C GLN A 715 20.21 24.00 12.15
N ILE A 716 19.10 23.27 12.28
CA ILE A 716 17.75 23.83 12.37
C ILE A 716 17.13 23.42 13.69
N PHE A 717 16.57 24.39 14.41
CA PHE A 717 15.72 24.18 15.57
C PHE A 717 14.31 24.65 15.21
N SER A 718 13.37 23.71 15.14
CA SER A 718 11.95 23.99 14.88
C SER A 718 11.16 23.86 16.17
N ALA A 719 10.25 24.80 16.45
CA ALA A 719 9.33 24.65 17.58
C ALA A 719 8.49 23.37 17.50
N LEU A 720 8.16 22.91 16.28
CA LEU A 720 7.40 21.66 16.08
C LEU A 720 8.15 20.41 16.52
N GLY A 721 9.46 20.32 16.24
CA GLY A 721 10.32 19.22 16.72
C GLY A 721 10.82 19.44 18.14
N GLY A 722 10.87 20.70 18.60
CA GLY A 722 11.42 21.13 19.88
C GLY A 722 10.50 20.95 21.09
N HIS A 723 9.29 20.42 20.90
CA HIS A 723 8.35 20.20 22.00
C HIS A 723 8.62 18.87 22.71
N PHE A 724 9.17 18.97 23.92
CA PHE A 724 9.55 17.81 24.74
C PHE A 724 8.99 17.94 26.15
N SER A 725 8.81 16.80 26.82
CA SER A 725 8.46 16.75 28.24
C SER A 725 9.61 17.17 29.18
N LYS A 726 10.84 17.14 28.67
CA LYS A 726 12.05 17.57 29.37
C LYS A 726 12.43 18.98 28.93
N SER A 727 12.41 19.91 29.89
CA SER A 727 12.83 21.30 29.67
C SER A 727 14.31 21.36 29.26
N GLY A 728 14.62 22.22 28.29
CA GLY A 728 15.97 22.46 27.77
C GLY A 728 16.43 21.48 26.70
N ARG A 729 15.63 20.45 26.35
CA ARG A 729 15.99 19.53 25.26
C ARG A 729 16.03 20.30 23.93
N GLU A 730 17.16 20.20 23.23
CA GLU A 730 17.47 21.00 22.03
C GLU A 730 17.36 22.52 22.23
N GLY A 731 17.59 22.97 23.47
CA GLY A 731 17.51 24.38 23.85
C GLY A 731 16.10 24.88 24.13
N TRP A 732 15.05 24.09 23.89
CA TRP A 732 13.66 24.55 24.04
C TRP A 732 13.16 24.41 25.48
N ARG A 733 12.50 25.46 25.97
CA ARG A 733 11.76 25.47 27.23
C ARG A 733 10.59 26.45 27.17
N ALA A 734 9.73 26.40 28.18
CA ALA A 734 8.61 27.33 28.32
C ALA A 734 8.69 28.08 29.66
N GLU A 735 8.38 29.37 29.62
CA GLU A 735 8.50 30.30 30.74
C GLU A 735 7.26 31.22 30.78
N THR A 736 6.98 31.84 31.92
CA THR A 736 6.07 32.98 32.05
C THR A 736 6.81 34.23 32.50
N THR A 737 6.24 35.41 32.25
CA THR A 737 6.82 36.68 32.72
C THR A 737 5.74 37.73 32.99
N VAL A 738 6.00 38.62 33.96
CA VAL A 738 5.14 39.79 34.27
C VAL A 738 5.70 41.10 33.73
N ASP A 739 7.01 41.17 33.50
CA ASP A 739 7.76 42.39 33.19
C ASP A 739 8.68 42.23 31.97
N CYS A 740 8.76 41.03 31.40
CA CYS A 740 9.67 40.63 30.32
C CYS A 740 11.16 40.81 30.66
N ARG A 741 11.50 40.75 31.96
CA ARG A 741 12.87 40.74 32.48
C ARG A 741 13.11 39.54 33.39
N THR A 742 12.12 39.21 34.21
CA THR A 742 12.11 38.05 35.08
C THR A 742 11.26 36.95 34.45
N PHE A 743 11.85 35.76 34.28
CA PHE A 743 11.21 34.62 33.63
C PHE A 743 11.09 33.44 34.59
N THR A 744 9.89 32.92 34.74
CA THR A 744 9.58 31.79 35.63
C THR A 744 9.35 30.55 34.78
N PRO A 745 10.04 29.42 35.01
CA PRO A 745 9.81 28.18 34.26
C PRO A 745 8.36 27.69 34.40
N MET A 746 7.80 27.20 33.30
CA MET A 746 6.53 26.46 33.30
C MET A 746 6.73 25.00 33.73
N VAL A 747 5.63 24.32 34.04
CA VAL A 747 5.61 22.90 34.41
C VAL A 747 5.02 22.09 33.26
N TRP A 748 5.63 20.95 32.94
CA TRP A 748 5.09 20.03 31.93
C TRP A 748 3.82 19.35 32.45
N VAL A 749 2.74 19.47 31.70
CA VAL A 749 1.53 18.68 31.87
C VAL A 749 1.58 17.57 30.81
N PRO A 750 1.72 16.29 31.22
CA PRO A 750 1.80 15.20 30.26
C PRO A 750 0.51 15.07 29.48
N PRO A 751 0.56 14.51 28.25
CA PRO A 751 -0.64 14.16 27.49
C PRO A 751 -1.65 13.42 28.37
N ALA A 752 -2.93 13.70 28.16
CA ALA A 752 -3.99 12.89 28.75
C ALA A 752 -3.75 11.41 28.39
N LYS A 753 -4.08 10.47 29.29
CA LYS A 753 -3.95 9.04 28.98
C LYS A 753 -4.65 8.78 27.65
N PRO A 754 -3.98 8.12 26.69
CA PRO A 754 -4.43 8.11 25.30
C PRO A 754 -5.86 7.61 25.22
N SER A 755 -6.72 8.39 24.55
CA SER A 755 -8.13 8.10 24.31
C SER A 755 -8.36 6.96 23.30
N ALA A 756 -7.31 6.26 22.89
CA ALA A 756 -7.38 5.30 21.81
C ALA A 756 -7.74 3.91 22.34
N ALA A 757 -8.99 3.51 22.06
CA ALA A 757 -9.79 2.43 22.66
C ALA A 757 -10.25 2.77 24.10
N ASP A 758 -11.53 3.14 24.25
CA ASP A 758 -12.14 3.73 25.46
C ASP A 758 -11.71 3.09 26.80
N LEU A 759 -10.82 3.76 27.53
CA LEU A 759 -10.50 3.55 28.94
C LEU A 759 -10.36 4.90 29.69
N GLY A 760 -11.22 5.88 29.38
CA GLY A 760 -11.54 7.02 30.27
C GLY A 760 -10.81 8.36 30.04
N GLY A 761 -10.05 8.54 28.95
CA GLY A 761 -9.38 9.79 28.58
C GLY A 761 -10.07 10.51 27.40
N THR A 762 -10.31 11.82 27.49
CA THR A 762 -10.73 12.64 26.33
C THR A 762 -9.64 13.70 26.03
N PRO A 763 -9.48 14.15 24.77
CA PRO A 763 -8.61 15.28 24.41
C PRO A 763 -8.85 16.55 25.25
N ASN A 764 -10.02 16.66 25.87
CA ASN A 764 -10.45 17.78 26.72
C ASN A 764 -9.92 17.70 28.16
N GLN A 765 -9.09 16.70 28.50
CA GLN A 765 -8.45 16.58 29.81
C GLN A 765 -7.18 17.43 29.92
N PRO A 766 -6.74 17.80 31.14
CA PRO A 766 -5.45 18.44 31.35
C PRO A 766 -4.33 17.66 30.66
N GLY A 767 -3.53 18.36 29.85
CA GLY A 767 -2.49 17.77 29.01
C GLY A 767 -2.86 17.59 27.53
N GLY A 768 -4.14 17.50 27.19
CA GLY A 768 -4.57 17.32 25.79
C GLY A 768 -3.93 16.09 25.11
N VAL A 769 -3.84 16.11 23.78
CA VAL A 769 -3.30 14.98 22.99
C VAL A 769 -1.76 14.93 22.98
N GLU A 770 -1.10 16.08 23.08
CA GLU A 770 0.37 16.18 22.94
C GLU A 770 1.14 16.50 24.23
N GLY A 771 0.44 16.80 25.32
CA GLY A 771 1.06 17.42 26.48
C GLY A 771 1.39 18.89 26.20
N TYR A 772 1.41 19.72 27.23
CA TYR A 772 1.78 21.13 27.10
C TYR A 772 2.49 21.63 28.35
N TRP A 773 3.24 22.72 28.21
CA TRP A 773 3.79 23.43 29.35
C TRP A 773 2.74 24.38 29.91
N GLU A 774 2.55 24.39 31.22
CA GLU A 774 1.56 25.23 31.92
C GLU A 774 2.23 26.14 32.95
N GLY A 775 1.77 27.38 32.99
CA GLY A 775 2.14 28.39 33.98
C GLY A 775 0.92 29.06 34.62
N THR A 776 1.18 30.09 35.41
CA THR A 776 0.15 30.86 36.14
C THR A 776 -0.96 31.39 35.22
N GLY A 777 -2.20 31.44 35.73
CA GLY A 777 -3.34 32.04 35.05
C GLY A 777 -3.69 31.41 33.70
N ALA A 778 -3.44 30.11 33.52
CA ALA A 778 -3.66 29.33 32.29
C ALA A 778 -2.76 29.74 31.10
N ALA A 779 -1.56 30.26 31.35
CA ALA A 779 -0.56 30.43 30.29
C ALA A 779 -0.08 29.05 29.85
N ARG A 780 -0.23 28.72 28.55
CA ARG A 780 0.15 27.41 28.02
C ARG A 780 1.01 27.52 26.76
N VAL A 781 1.92 26.56 26.60
CA VAL A 781 2.76 26.41 25.41
C VAL A 781 2.70 24.96 24.94
N GLY A 782 2.04 24.72 23.80
CA GLY A 782 2.01 23.44 23.10
C GLY A 782 3.09 23.33 22.02
N ARG A 783 2.99 22.36 21.11
CA ARG A 783 3.97 22.19 20.03
C ARG A 783 3.89 23.27 18.96
N GLY A 784 2.67 23.60 18.55
CA GLY A 784 2.39 24.59 17.49
C GLY A 784 1.70 25.87 17.96
N TRP A 785 1.32 25.95 19.23
CA TRP A 785 0.47 27.02 19.76
C TRP A 785 0.91 27.54 21.12
N GLN A 786 0.41 28.74 21.44
CA GLN A 786 0.50 29.37 22.76
C GLN A 786 -0.89 29.90 23.15
N GLN A 787 -1.25 29.74 24.43
CA GLN A 787 -2.50 30.27 25.00
C GLN A 787 -2.16 31.44 25.92
N ALA A 788 -2.84 32.56 25.71
CA ALA A 788 -2.66 33.74 26.53
C ALA A 788 -3.28 33.54 27.92
N SER A 789 -2.62 34.07 28.94
CA SER A 789 -3.14 34.13 30.32
C SER A 789 -3.73 35.49 30.62
N THR A 790 -4.62 35.59 31.61
CA THR A 790 -5.09 36.86 32.15
C THR A 790 -4.09 37.53 33.12
N GLU A 791 -3.10 36.78 33.62
CA GLU A 791 -2.22 37.21 34.72
C GLU A 791 -0.78 37.48 34.27
N VAL A 792 -0.23 36.66 33.38
CA VAL A 792 1.18 36.68 32.96
C VAL A 792 1.33 36.50 31.45
N ALA A 793 2.41 36.99 30.86
CA ALA A 793 2.75 36.68 29.47
C ALA A 793 3.32 35.25 29.38
N GLY A 794 2.89 34.48 28.38
CA GLY A 794 3.41 33.15 28.08
C GLY A 794 4.59 33.23 27.12
N VAL A 795 5.65 32.46 27.37
CA VAL A 795 6.90 32.56 26.62
C VAL A 795 7.38 31.19 26.16
N ARG A 796 7.59 31.03 24.86
CA ARG A 796 8.41 29.94 24.31
C ARG A 796 9.85 30.43 24.22
N THR A 797 10.78 29.68 24.77
CA THR A 797 12.19 30.09 24.83
C THR A 797 13.07 29.05 24.17
N TRP A 798 13.96 29.49 23.29
CA TRP A 798 15.07 28.69 22.78
C TRP A 798 16.39 29.23 23.34
N ILE A 799 17.22 28.35 23.86
CA ILE A 799 18.54 28.64 24.38
C ILE A 799 19.58 28.22 23.34
N ALA A 800 20.43 29.17 22.93
CA ALA A 800 21.45 28.92 21.94
C ALA A 800 22.48 27.89 22.47
N PRO A 801 22.62 26.72 21.83
CA PRO A 801 23.58 25.71 22.27
C PRO A 801 25.03 26.10 21.96
N GLN A 802 25.24 27.03 21.04
CA GLN A 802 26.55 27.50 20.61
C GLN A 802 26.48 28.96 20.15
N ALA A 803 27.64 29.61 20.05
CA ALA A 803 27.73 30.92 19.42
C ALA A 803 27.59 30.82 17.90
N GLY A 804 27.07 31.86 17.26
CA GLY A 804 26.93 31.94 15.80
C GLY A 804 25.88 32.95 15.36
N ILE A 805 25.63 33.03 14.05
CA ILE A 805 24.55 33.83 13.49
C ILE A 805 23.37 32.92 13.18
N VAL A 806 22.22 33.20 13.79
CA VAL A 806 20.96 32.49 13.55
C VAL A 806 19.98 33.37 12.78
N ARG A 807 19.33 32.78 11.78
CA ARG A 807 18.15 33.33 11.12
C ARG A 807 16.89 32.78 11.80
N ILE A 808 16.01 33.66 12.26
CA ILE A 808 14.77 33.33 12.98
C ILE A 808 13.61 33.70 12.07
N ILE A 809 12.84 32.70 11.66
CA ILE A 809 11.72 32.82 10.72
C ILE A 809 10.45 32.37 11.42
N GLY A 810 9.34 33.07 11.19
CA GLY A 810 8.04 32.49 11.48
C GLY A 810 6.87 33.41 11.20
N ARG A 811 5.68 32.83 11.33
CA ARG A 811 4.40 33.52 11.17
C ARG A 811 3.58 33.37 12.44
N VAL A 812 2.92 34.47 12.79
CA VAL A 812 2.05 34.59 13.95
C VAL A 812 0.64 34.84 13.47
N ILE A 813 -0.30 33.99 13.86
CA ILE A 813 -1.71 34.09 13.48
C ILE A 813 -2.59 33.57 14.62
N LYS A 814 -3.82 34.07 14.77
CA LYS A 814 -4.77 33.41 15.68
C LYS A 814 -5.00 31.97 15.23
N GLU A 815 -5.15 31.08 16.19
CA GLU A 815 -5.49 29.68 15.92
C GLU A 815 -6.79 29.64 15.08
N TYR A 816 -6.81 28.83 14.02
CA TYR A 816 -7.80 28.90 12.95
C TYR A 816 -9.24 28.76 13.44
N TYR A 817 -9.49 27.85 14.40
CA TYR A 817 -10.82 27.58 14.94
C TYR A 817 -11.25 28.62 15.98
N HIS A 818 -10.31 29.42 16.46
CA HIS A 818 -10.52 30.56 17.38
C HIS A 818 -10.27 31.92 16.71
N ARG A 819 -10.07 31.96 15.39
CA ARG A 819 -9.63 33.16 14.68
C ARG A 819 -10.59 34.33 14.81
N ASN A 820 -11.89 34.05 14.89
CA ASN A 820 -12.97 35.03 15.06
C ASN A 820 -13.38 35.26 16.52
N GLN A 821 -12.65 34.68 17.48
CA GLN A 821 -12.98 34.69 18.91
C GLN A 821 -11.94 35.49 19.71
N GLY A 822 -12.31 35.89 20.92
CA GLY A 822 -11.42 36.61 21.84
C GLY A 822 -11.03 38.00 21.32
N ALA A 823 -9.82 38.46 21.70
CA ALA A 823 -9.29 39.78 21.33
C ALA A 823 -8.05 39.66 20.42
N PRO A 824 -7.63 40.72 19.71
CA PRO A 824 -6.31 40.75 19.07
C PRO A 824 -5.20 40.44 20.07
N LEU A 825 -4.27 39.58 19.68
CA LEU A 825 -3.17 39.14 20.55
C LEU A 825 -1.88 39.90 20.25
N ARG A 826 -1.07 40.14 21.27
CA ARG A 826 0.18 40.88 21.13
C ARG A 826 1.37 39.95 21.30
N VAL A 827 2.33 40.06 20.39
CA VAL A 827 3.54 39.24 20.38
C VAL A 827 4.81 40.06 20.17
N ARG A 828 5.93 39.54 20.68
CA ARG A 828 7.26 40.09 20.42
C ARG A 828 8.35 39.06 20.62
N ILE A 829 9.53 39.34 20.08
CA ILE A 829 10.72 38.51 20.27
C ILE A 829 11.74 39.28 21.09
N LEU A 830 12.28 38.63 22.12
CA LEU A 830 13.38 39.13 22.93
C LEU A 830 14.64 38.29 22.68
N HIS A 831 15.79 38.94 22.64
CA HIS A 831 17.10 38.33 22.80
C HIS A 831 17.58 38.64 24.21
N ASN A 832 17.64 37.61 25.03
CA ASN A 832 17.64 37.70 26.48
C ASN A 832 16.42 38.50 26.95
N ASP A 833 16.60 39.70 27.46
CA ASP A 833 15.54 40.62 27.89
C ASP A 833 15.39 41.83 26.93
N ARG A 834 16.22 41.91 25.88
CA ARG A 834 16.20 42.99 24.89
C ARG A 834 15.24 42.66 23.76
N LYS A 835 14.26 43.53 23.49
CA LYS A 835 13.37 43.41 22.33
C LYS A 835 14.17 43.49 21.02
N VAL A 836 13.96 42.51 20.15
CA VAL A 836 14.55 42.44 18.81
C VAL A 836 13.50 42.43 17.69
N TRP A 837 12.24 42.14 18.01
CA TRP A 837 11.12 42.29 17.07
C TRP A 837 9.80 42.54 17.82
N PRO A 838 8.88 43.37 17.27
CA PRO A 838 9.02 44.14 16.03
C PRO A 838 9.71 45.50 16.25
N ASP A 839 9.74 46.34 15.21
CA ASP A 839 10.21 47.73 15.30
C ASP A 839 9.43 48.52 16.37
N GLY A 840 8.09 48.36 16.39
CA GLY A 840 7.19 48.85 17.45
C GLY A 840 7.28 48.05 18.76
N ASP A 841 6.58 48.44 19.82
CA ASP A 841 6.66 47.73 21.11
C ASP A 841 6.12 46.28 21.04
N TRP A 842 5.01 46.10 20.33
CA TRP A 842 4.34 44.82 20.12
C TRP A 842 3.85 44.70 18.68
N ALA A 843 3.93 43.49 18.12
CA ALA A 843 3.19 43.13 16.93
C ALA A 843 1.81 42.64 17.36
N VAL A 844 0.80 42.88 16.53
CA VAL A 844 -0.59 42.53 16.84
C VAL A 844 -1.05 41.47 15.84
N ALA A 845 -1.46 40.31 16.34
CA ALA A 845 -2.19 39.30 15.59
C ALA A 845 -3.69 39.63 15.66
N PRO A 846 -4.29 40.17 14.59
CA PRO A 846 -5.70 40.56 14.61
C PRO A 846 -6.62 39.34 14.67
N VAL A 847 -7.85 39.55 15.15
CA VAL A 847 -8.95 38.59 14.92
C VAL A 847 -9.32 38.58 13.43
N ASP A 848 -9.70 37.42 12.93
CA ASP A 848 -10.10 37.16 11.54
C ASP A 848 -9.07 37.54 10.46
N ASP A 849 -7.79 37.62 10.83
CA ASP A 849 -6.69 37.75 9.88
C ASP A 849 -6.23 36.39 9.35
N LEU A 850 -6.08 36.28 8.04
CA LEU A 850 -5.64 35.07 7.33
C LEU A 850 -4.19 35.15 6.87
N THR A 851 -3.61 36.36 6.88
CA THR A 851 -2.22 36.58 6.47
C THR A 851 -1.26 36.29 7.60
N GLY A 852 -1.60 36.72 8.82
CA GLY A 852 -0.73 36.68 9.98
C GLY A 852 0.37 37.74 9.90
N VAL A 853 1.11 37.87 11.01
CA VAL A 853 2.28 38.74 11.10
C VAL A 853 3.54 37.90 11.03
N THR A 854 4.46 38.24 10.13
CA THR A 854 5.69 37.48 9.91
C THR A 854 6.91 38.17 10.52
N HIS A 855 7.91 37.36 10.88
CA HIS A 855 9.24 37.80 11.27
C HIS A 855 10.29 36.96 10.54
N ASP A 856 11.37 37.63 10.14
CA ASP A 856 12.55 37.06 9.49
C ASP A 856 13.73 37.95 9.82
N LEU A 857 14.53 37.54 10.80
CA LEU A 857 15.62 38.36 11.33
C LEU A 857 16.86 37.53 11.62
N ASN A 858 18.03 38.14 11.44
CA ASN A 858 19.31 37.53 11.78
C ASN A 858 19.81 38.12 13.10
N LEU A 859 20.25 37.25 14.02
CA LEU A 859 20.87 37.64 15.28
C LEU A 859 22.18 36.90 15.47
N GLU A 860 23.16 37.62 15.98
CA GLU A 860 24.33 37.00 16.60
C GLU A 860 23.93 36.53 18.01
N VAL A 861 24.22 35.28 18.30
CA VAL A 861 24.00 34.66 19.61
C VAL A 861 25.32 34.12 20.13
N VAL A 862 25.47 34.13 21.45
CA VAL A 862 26.49 33.33 22.15
C VAL A 862 25.83 32.14 22.85
N THR A 863 26.62 31.15 23.25
CA THR A 863 26.11 30.03 24.07
C THR A 863 25.33 30.56 25.27
N ASP A 864 24.20 29.91 25.54
CA ASP A 864 23.25 30.23 26.62
C ASP A 864 22.39 31.50 26.42
N ASP A 865 22.55 32.22 25.30
CA ASP A 865 21.61 33.29 24.95
C ASP A 865 20.20 32.74 24.76
N ALA A 866 19.21 33.48 25.25
CA ALA A 866 17.81 33.11 25.15
C ALA A 866 17.10 33.90 24.04
N ILE A 867 16.53 33.22 23.06
CA ILE A 867 15.57 33.80 22.13
C ILE A 867 14.16 33.49 22.64
N ARG A 868 13.39 34.52 22.97
CA ARG A 868 12.09 34.40 23.66
C ARG A 868 10.96 34.91 22.79
N PHE A 869 10.03 34.03 22.47
CA PHE A 869 8.80 34.30 21.73
C PHE A 869 7.67 34.55 22.73
N VAL A 870 7.40 35.82 22.99
CA VAL A 870 6.51 36.28 24.07
C VAL A 870 5.11 36.54 23.51
N LEU A 871 4.11 35.85 24.06
CA LEU A 871 2.68 36.13 23.92
C LEU A 871 2.21 36.89 25.15
N ASP A 872 1.72 38.11 24.96
CA ASP A 872 1.21 38.94 26.05
C ASP A 872 -0.09 38.40 26.65
N LYS A 873 -0.51 39.01 27.76
CA LYS A 873 -1.75 38.68 28.45
C LYS A 873 -2.97 38.88 27.54
N GLY A 874 -3.89 37.92 27.63
CA GLY A 874 -5.20 37.94 26.98
C GLY A 874 -6.31 38.33 27.94
N SER A 875 -7.52 38.40 27.40
CA SER A 875 -8.74 38.69 28.17
C SER A 875 -9.66 37.49 28.32
N ALA A 876 -9.54 36.49 27.45
CA ALA A 876 -10.35 35.27 27.43
C ALA A 876 -9.46 34.08 27.04
N PRO A 877 -8.71 33.47 27.98
CA PRO A 877 -7.73 32.41 27.71
C PRO A 877 -8.24 31.26 26.84
N GLU A 878 -9.51 30.89 26.97
CA GLU A 878 -10.16 29.84 26.17
C GLU A 878 -10.39 30.21 24.69
N HIS A 879 -10.26 31.49 24.34
CA HIS A 879 -10.42 32.03 22.99
C HIS A 879 -9.16 32.75 22.47
N ASP A 880 -8.19 32.99 23.35
CA ASP A 880 -6.97 33.73 23.10
C ASP A 880 -5.81 32.78 22.81
N LEU A 881 -5.98 31.98 21.74
CA LEU A 881 -5.00 31.04 21.23
C LEU A 881 -4.30 31.58 19.98
N LEU A 882 -3.00 31.33 19.92
CA LEU A 882 -2.12 31.76 18.84
C LEU A 882 -1.40 30.55 18.27
N ALA A 883 -1.33 30.45 16.94
CA ALA A 883 -0.39 29.60 16.27
C ALA A 883 0.90 30.35 15.96
N TRP A 884 2.03 29.82 16.45
CA TRP A 884 3.35 30.43 16.28
C TRP A 884 4.45 29.37 16.39
N MET A 885 5.01 28.98 15.24
CA MET A 885 6.02 27.93 15.14
C MET A 885 7.34 28.46 14.59
N PRO A 886 8.12 29.19 15.41
CA PRO A 886 9.38 29.76 14.95
C PRO A 886 10.38 28.66 14.53
N ARG A 887 11.14 28.98 13.48
CA ARG A 887 12.23 28.19 12.94
C ARG A 887 13.53 28.98 13.09
N ILE A 888 14.51 28.38 13.73
CA ILE A 888 15.83 28.98 13.97
C ILE A 888 16.87 28.19 13.17
N VAL A 889 17.61 28.87 12.31
CA VAL A 889 18.57 28.26 11.39
C VAL A 889 19.94 28.90 11.58
N TYR A 890 20.96 28.13 11.92
CA TYR A 890 22.34 28.64 11.91
C TYR A 890 22.78 28.90 10.47
N THR A 891 23.36 30.08 10.23
CA THR A 891 23.72 30.56 8.89
C THR A 891 25.16 30.24 8.48
N GLU A 892 25.89 29.47 9.29
CA GLU A 892 27.25 29.03 8.99
C GLU A 892 27.27 28.20 7.68
N THR A 893 28.06 28.69 6.72
CA THR A 893 28.11 28.18 5.35
C THR A 893 29.39 27.37 5.15
N GLU A 894 29.31 26.05 5.30
CA GLU A 894 30.17 25.15 4.54
C GLU A 894 29.34 24.55 3.40
N THR A 895 29.23 25.29 2.30
CA THR A 895 28.81 24.69 1.03
C THR A 895 29.99 23.90 0.48
N THR A 896 30.06 22.63 0.85
CA THR A 896 31.02 21.72 0.22
C THR A 896 30.37 21.19 -1.06
N GLU A 897 30.88 21.57 -2.23
CA GLU A 897 30.55 20.87 -3.48
C GLU A 897 31.06 19.43 -3.34
N TYR A 898 30.14 18.46 -3.39
CA TYR A 898 30.54 17.07 -3.49
C TYR A 898 30.99 16.78 -4.93
N ASP A 899 32.09 16.06 -5.06
CA ASP A 899 32.40 15.35 -6.30
C ASP A 899 31.27 14.34 -6.54
N SER A 900 30.31 14.70 -7.41
CA SER A 900 29.07 13.97 -7.58
C SER A 900 29.09 13.21 -8.89
N THR A 901 28.92 11.88 -8.80
CA THR A 901 28.89 11.03 -9.98
C THR A 901 27.48 11.02 -10.57
N VAL A 902 27.34 11.46 -11.82
CA VAL A 902 26.17 11.17 -12.65
C VAL A 902 26.56 10.12 -13.67
N MET A 903 25.86 8.98 -13.66
CA MET A 903 26.10 7.87 -14.57
C MET A 903 24.83 7.53 -15.33
N ARG A 904 24.91 7.46 -16.66
CA ARG A 904 23.80 7.03 -17.53
C ARG A 904 24.31 6.00 -18.53
N ILE A 905 23.79 4.78 -18.45
CA ILE A 905 24.22 3.63 -19.25
C ILE A 905 23.03 3.11 -20.02
N LEU A 906 23.14 3.09 -21.35
CA LEU A 906 22.18 2.41 -22.22
C LEU A 906 22.64 0.95 -22.37
N CYS A 907 22.00 0.05 -21.64
CA CYS A 907 22.40 -1.35 -21.52
C CYS A 907 22.28 -2.06 -22.87
N GLY A 908 23.24 -2.93 -23.19
CA GLY A 908 23.33 -3.64 -24.46
C GLY A 908 23.57 -2.80 -25.72
N ALA A 909 23.65 -1.47 -25.63
CA ALA A 909 23.86 -0.61 -26.80
C ALA A 909 25.34 -0.40 -27.12
N GLU A 910 25.68 -0.41 -28.41
CA GLU A 910 27.05 -0.17 -28.90
C GLU A 910 27.40 1.33 -29.02
N LYS A 911 26.39 2.20 -29.03
CA LYS A 911 26.54 3.64 -29.26
C LYS A 911 25.77 4.44 -28.20
N PRO A 912 26.26 5.64 -27.84
CA PRO A 912 25.52 6.50 -26.93
C PRO A 912 24.23 7.03 -27.57
N TYR A 913 23.30 7.47 -26.72
CA TYR A 913 22.05 8.13 -27.11
C TYR A 913 21.90 9.45 -26.35
N ILE A 914 21.34 10.46 -27.01
CA ILE A 914 21.01 11.75 -26.39
C ILE A 914 19.48 11.81 -26.31
N ASP A 915 18.95 11.89 -25.09
CA ASP A 915 17.50 11.98 -24.90
C ASP A 915 16.96 13.38 -25.21
N HIS A 916 15.63 13.54 -25.17
CA HIS A 916 14.99 14.83 -25.48
C HIS A 916 15.20 15.91 -24.39
N CYS A 917 15.76 15.55 -23.23
CA CYS A 917 16.27 16.49 -22.24
C CYS A 917 17.76 16.83 -22.48
N GLY A 918 18.37 16.29 -23.54
CA GLY A 918 19.77 16.50 -23.89
C GLY A 918 20.74 15.69 -23.04
N ASN A 919 20.28 14.83 -22.14
CA ASN A 919 21.15 14.00 -21.31
C ASN A 919 21.79 12.91 -22.18
N ILE A 920 23.09 12.71 -21.98
CA ILE A 920 23.89 11.71 -22.72
C ILE A 920 23.85 10.39 -21.96
N TRP A 921 23.33 9.36 -22.60
CA TRP A 921 23.37 7.96 -22.17
C TRP A 921 24.54 7.27 -22.87
N SER A 922 25.54 6.84 -22.10
CA SER A 922 26.72 6.16 -22.64
C SER A 922 26.38 4.78 -23.21
N ALA A 923 27.21 4.30 -24.13
CA ALA A 923 27.17 2.91 -24.58
C ALA A 923 27.43 1.95 -23.40
N ASP A 924 27.02 0.69 -23.56
CA ASP A 924 27.03 -0.31 -22.50
C ASP A 924 28.43 -0.54 -21.92
N ARG A 925 28.54 -0.56 -20.59
CA ARG A 925 29.81 -0.69 -19.84
C ARG A 925 29.58 -1.14 -18.40
N PHE A 926 30.66 -1.54 -17.75
CA PHE A 926 30.69 -2.03 -16.35
C PHE A 926 29.93 -3.33 -16.07
N TYR A 927 29.54 -4.07 -17.11
CA TYR A 927 28.84 -5.34 -16.96
C TYR A 927 29.80 -6.54 -16.93
N THR A 928 29.36 -7.63 -16.31
CA THR A 928 29.92 -8.98 -16.46
C THR A 928 28.77 -9.94 -16.72
N GLY A 929 28.89 -10.79 -17.74
CA GLY A 929 27.82 -11.71 -18.15
C GLY A 929 26.70 -11.05 -18.96
N GLY A 930 25.66 -11.84 -19.23
CA GLY A 930 24.53 -11.45 -20.09
C GLY A 930 24.91 -11.19 -21.55
N LYS A 931 23.89 -10.96 -22.38
CA LYS A 931 24.00 -10.63 -23.81
C LYS A 931 23.14 -9.41 -24.15
N PRO A 932 23.54 -8.60 -25.15
CA PRO A 932 22.70 -7.51 -25.63
C PRO A 932 21.42 -8.04 -26.28
N ILE A 933 20.31 -7.33 -26.08
CA ILE A 933 19.00 -7.57 -26.68
C ILE A 933 18.46 -6.27 -27.26
N SER A 934 17.64 -6.36 -28.30
CA SER A 934 16.99 -5.17 -28.88
C SER A 934 15.66 -5.50 -29.55
N THR A 935 14.79 -4.50 -29.67
CA THR A 935 13.53 -4.56 -30.39
C THR A 935 13.35 -3.35 -31.30
N LYS A 936 12.58 -3.52 -32.38
CA LYS A 936 12.10 -2.42 -33.23
C LYS A 936 10.64 -2.05 -32.93
N GLY A 937 9.99 -2.75 -31.98
CA GLY A 937 8.62 -2.47 -31.58
C GLY A 937 8.50 -1.12 -30.88
N ASN A 938 7.34 -0.49 -31.03
CA ASN A 938 7.04 0.72 -30.27
C ASN A 938 6.89 0.38 -28.78
N ILE A 939 7.40 1.27 -27.93
CA ILE A 939 7.25 1.20 -26.48
C ILE A 939 6.36 2.35 -26.03
N GLU A 940 5.26 2.03 -25.36
CA GLU A 940 4.33 3.00 -24.80
C GLU A 940 4.88 3.60 -23.50
N GLY A 941 4.56 4.87 -23.23
CA GLY A 941 4.88 5.52 -21.96
C GLY A 941 6.37 5.83 -21.74
N ALA A 942 7.19 5.85 -22.79
CA ALA A 942 8.62 6.18 -22.67
C ALA A 942 8.85 7.54 -21.99
N SER A 943 9.90 7.61 -21.17
CA SER A 943 10.34 8.77 -20.40
C SER A 943 11.83 9.04 -20.63
N PRO A 944 12.30 10.31 -20.74
CA PRO A 944 11.60 11.54 -20.34
C PRO A 944 10.53 12.02 -21.31
N THR A 945 10.55 11.63 -22.58
CA THR A 945 9.46 11.89 -23.53
C THR A 945 9.04 10.64 -24.29
N LEU A 946 7.85 10.65 -24.88
CA LEU A 946 7.34 9.54 -25.71
C LEU A 946 8.23 9.24 -26.94
N SER A 947 9.13 10.15 -27.30
CA SER A 947 10.11 9.97 -28.38
C SER A 947 11.38 9.25 -27.92
N ASP A 948 11.61 9.12 -26.61
CA ASP A 948 12.80 8.47 -26.02
C ASP A 948 12.68 6.95 -25.92
N GLN A 949 11.96 6.33 -26.87
CA GLN A 949 11.76 4.87 -26.90
C GLN A 949 13.08 4.09 -26.99
N VAL A 950 14.13 4.70 -27.53
CA VAL A 950 15.48 4.12 -27.61
C VAL A 950 15.98 3.66 -26.23
N LEU A 951 15.64 4.37 -25.15
CA LEU A 951 16.00 4.02 -23.77
C LEU A 951 15.37 2.71 -23.27
N TYR A 952 14.39 2.17 -24.01
CA TYR A 952 13.64 0.96 -23.67
C TYR A 952 13.70 -0.11 -24.78
N GLN A 953 14.29 0.23 -25.93
CA GLN A 953 14.37 -0.65 -27.11
C GLN A 953 15.66 -1.48 -27.17
N ALA A 954 16.71 -1.11 -26.43
CA ALA A 954 17.93 -1.89 -26.27
C ALA A 954 18.14 -2.23 -24.79
N GLY A 955 18.72 -3.39 -24.49
CA GLY A 955 19.01 -3.82 -23.13
C GLY A 955 20.02 -4.95 -23.03
N ARG A 956 20.31 -5.38 -21.80
CA ARG A 956 21.10 -6.58 -21.52
C ARG A 956 20.21 -7.61 -20.84
N ALA A 957 20.34 -8.87 -21.23
CA ALA A 957 19.63 -9.99 -20.61
C ALA A 957 20.53 -11.20 -20.34
N GLY A 958 20.19 -11.98 -19.32
CA GLY A 958 20.87 -13.23 -18.98
C GLY A 958 20.23 -13.93 -17.78
N GLU A 959 20.57 -15.21 -17.57
CA GLU A 959 20.13 -15.94 -16.37
C GLU A 959 20.80 -15.40 -15.09
N ASP A 960 22.03 -14.88 -15.21
CA ASP A 960 22.77 -14.17 -14.16
C ASP A 960 23.74 -13.18 -14.82
N PHE A 961 23.67 -11.90 -14.46
CA PHE A 961 24.63 -10.89 -14.89
C PHE A 961 24.73 -9.74 -13.88
N ILE A 962 25.86 -9.02 -13.93
CA ILE A 962 26.21 -8.00 -12.93
C ILE A 962 26.57 -6.69 -13.64
N TYR A 963 26.22 -5.55 -13.05
CA TYR A 963 26.82 -4.24 -13.30
C TYR A 963 27.56 -3.76 -12.04
N SER A 964 28.85 -3.45 -12.15
CA SER A 964 29.67 -2.91 -11.05
C SER A 964 30.05 -1.46 -11.35
N ILE A 965 29.20 -0.52 -10.95
CA ILE A 965 29.28 0.87 -11.38
C ILE A 965 30.14 1.67 -10.39
N PRO A 966 31.30 2.21 -10.80
CA PRO A 966 32.14 3.03 -9.94
C PRO A 966 31.50 4.40 -9.68
N VAL A 967 31.50 4.82 -8.42
CA VAL A 967 30.95 6.11 -7.97
C VAL A 967 31.81 6.68 -6.83
N ALA A 968 31.86 8.01 -6.73
CA ALA A 968 32.52 8.67 -5.60
C ALA A 968 31.78 8.37 -4.27
N PRO A 969 32.43 8.50 -3.09
CA PRO A 969 31.73 8.40 -1.82
C PRO A 969 30.57 9.39 -1.71
N GLY A 970 29.37 8.92 -1.37
CA GLY A 970 28.19 9.75 -1.27
C GLY A 970 26.90 8.94 -1.15
N LEU A 971 25.76 9.63 -1.16
CA LEU A 971 24.44 9.02 -1.26
C LEU A 971 23.94 9.13 -2.69
N TYR A 972 23.33 8.06 -3.21
CA TYR A 972 22.88 7.99 -4.59
C TYR A 972 21.44 7.48 -4.73
N SER A 973 20.78 7.99 -5.76
CA SER A 973 19.56 7.42 -6.33
C SER A 973 19.90 6.61 -7.57
N LEU A 974 19.34 5.41 -7.67
CA LEU A 974 19.41 4.52 -8.83
C LEU A 974 18.04 4.45 -9.50
N ARG A 975 17.97 4.80 -10.79
CA ARG A 975 16.80 4.58 -11.65
C ARG A 975 17.12 3.49 -12.67
N LEU A 976 16.31 2.45 -12.69
CA LEU A 976 16.34 1.38 -13.69
C LEU A 976 15.17 1.54 -14.63
N LYS A 977 15.44 1.50 -15.94
CA LYS A 977 14.41 1.54 -16.99
C LYS A 977 14.20 0.13 -17.55
N PHE A 978 12.93 -0.26 -17.64
CA PHE A 978 12.48 -1.56 -18.12
C PHE A 978 11.40 -1.45 -19.18
N ALA A 979 11.37 -2.40 -20.11
CA ALA A 979 10.20 -2.68 -20.95
C ALA A 979 10.18 -4.15 -21.38
N GLU A 980 9.06 -4.84 -21.18
CA GLU A 980 8.88 -6.15 -21.82
C GLU A 980 8.63 -5.95 -23.30
N SER A 981 9.46 -6.54 -24.18
CA SER A 981 9.29 -6.39 -25.62
C SER A 981 9.22 -7.71 -26.39
N GLU A 982 9.54 -8.83 -25.74
CA GLU A 982 9.54 -10.16 -26.32
C GLU A 982 8.27 -10.92 -25.92
N TYR A 983 8.00 -10.98 -24.61
CA TYR A 983 6.86 -11.71 -24.08
C TYR A 983 5.60 -10.84 -24.04
N GLN A 984 4.44 -11.46 -24.28
CA GLN A 984 3.15 -10.74 -24.27
C GLN A 984 2.42 -10.80 -22.92
N TRP A 985 2.86 -11.66 -22.01
CA TRP A 985 2.09 -12.07 -20.83
C TRP A 985 2.88 -11.88 -19.54
N CYS A 986 2.17 -11.64 -18.43
CA CYS A 986 2.76 -11.52 -17.10
C CYS A 986 3.54 -12.77 -16.70
N PHE A 987 4.60 -12.58 -15.93
CA PHE A 987 5.47 -13.62 -15.36
C PHE A 987 6.07 -14.57 -16.39
N ALA A 988 6.30 -14.13 -17.62
CA ALA A 988 7.06 -14.91 -18.60
C ALA A 988 8.56 -14.93 -18.29
N ARG A 989 9.07 -13.86 -17.67
CA ARG A 989 10.46 -13.77 -17.22
C ARG A 989 10.58 -12.94 -15.95
N PRO A 990 9.98 -13.40 -14.84
CA PRO A 990 10.25 -12.76 -13.57
C PRO A 990 11.75 -12.83 -13.25
N PHE A 991 12.27 -11.87 -12.51
CA PHE A 991 13.68 -11.85 -12.12
C PHE A 991 13.90 -11.24 -10.74
N ASN A 992 15.09 -11.47 -10.20
CA ASN A 992 15.52 -10.84 -8.96
C ASN A 992 16.55 -9.76 -9.25
N LEU A 993 16.60 -8.76 -8.37
CA LEU A 993 17.64 -7.74 -8.32
C LEU A 993 18.25 -7.69 -6.92
N ASP A 994 19.56 -7.85 -6.85
CA ASP A 994 20.36 -7.57 -5.68
C ASP A 994 21.16 -6.28 -5.88
N ILE A 995 21.14 -5.38 -4.89
CA ILE A 995 21.97 -4.15 -4.86
C ILE A 995 22.95 -4.29 -3.69
N ASN A 996 24.25 -4.24 -3.99
CA ASN A 996 25.33 -4.44 -3.02
C ASN A 996 25.13 -5.72 -2.19
N GLY A 997 24.65 -6.79 -2.83
CA GLY A 997 24.39 -8.09 -2.21
C GLY A 997 23.04 -8.23 -1.47
N ARG A 998 22.27 -7.14 -1.31
CA ARG A 998 20.92 -7.21 -0.72
C ARG A 998 19.86 -7.36 -1.81
N ARG A 999 18.99 -8.36 -1.67
CA ARG A 999 17.79 -8.53 -2.50
C ARG A 999 16.83 -7.35 -2.32
N VAL A 1000 16.58 -6.60 -3.39
CA VAL A 1000 15.63 -5.46 -3.39
C VAL A 1000 14.41 -5.69 -4.27
N LEU A 1001 14.49 -6.60 -5.25
CA LEU A 1001 13.33 -7.09 -6.01
C LEU A 1001 13.37 -8.62 -6.02
N ARG A 1002 12.26 -9.27 -5.62
CA ARG A 1002 12.12 -10.72 -5.63
C ARG A 1002 11.08 -11.12 -6.67
N ASN A 1003 11.49 -11.93 -7.63
CA ASN A 1003 10.62 -12.47 -8.69
C ASN A 1003 9.79 -11.41 -9.44
N PHE A 1004 10.35 -10.21 -9.58
CA PHE A 1004 9.72 -9.05 -10.19
C PHE A 1004 9.48 -9.27 -11.69
N ASP A 1005 8.28 -8.93 -12.16
CA ASP A 1005 7.89 -9.05 -13.56
C ASP A 1005 7.48 -7.70 -14.16
N VAL A 1006 8.14 -7.32 -15.26
CA VAL A 1006 7.93 -6.02 -15.92
C VAL A 1006 6.53 -5.91 -16.50
N CYS A 1007 5.98 -6.99 -17.09
CA CYS A 1007 4.62 -6.97 -17.62
C CYS A 1007 3.58 -6.70 -16.53
N GLN A 1008 3.70 -7.37 -15.38
CA GLN A 1008 2.82 -7.14 -14.25
C GLN A 1008 2.94 -5.70 -13.74
N ALA A 1009 4.17 -5.22 -13.50
CA ALA A 1009 4.41 -3.90 -12.94
C ALA A 1009 3.99 -2.76 -13.90
N ALA A 1010 4.21 -2.94 -15.21
CA ALA A 1010 3.79 -2.00 -16.25
C ALA A 1010 2.30 -2.15 -16.65
N ARG A 1011 1.60 -3.16 -16.11
CA ARG A 1011 0.23 -3.55 -16.49
C ARG A 1011 0.10 -3.82 -18.00
N GLY A 1012 1.05 -4.57 -18.56
CA GLY A 1012 1.07 -5.02 -19.95
C GLY A 1012 2.48 -5.08 -20.56
N SER A 1013 2.61 -5.77 -21.70
CA SER A 1013 3.85 -5.78 -22.49
C SER A 1013 4.00 -4.50 -23.33
N LYS A 1014 5.23 -4.22 -23.79
CA LYS A 1014 5.63 -3.07 -24.63
C LYS A 1014 5.33 -1.72 -23.98
N ARG A 1015 5.37 -1.68 -22.66
CA ARG A 1015 5.18 -0.47 -21.85
C ARG A 1015 6.44 -0.19 -21.06
N ALA A 1016 6.86 1.07 -21.05
CA ALA A 1016 7.95 1.54 -20.24
C ALA A 1016 7.56 1.49 -18.75
N TYR A 1017 8.51 1.07 -17.94
CA TYR A 1017 8.39 1.06 -16.49
C TYR A 1017 9.73 1.41 -15.84
N GLU A 1018 9.68 2.12 -14.73
CA GLU A 1018 10.88 2.58 -14.02
C GLU A 1018 10.84 2.12 -12.58
N ARG A 1019 12.00 1.71 -12.06
CA ARG A 1019 12.20 1.46 -10.62
C ARG A 1019 13.28 2.38 -10.08
N VAL A 1020 12.96 3.04 -8.98
CA VAL A 1020 13.87 3.93 -8.27
C VAL A 1020 14.22 3.35 -6.91
N PHE A 1021 15.51 3.40 -6.57
CA PHE A 1021 16.05 3.07 -5.24
C PHE A 1021 16.86 4.27 -4.76
N ARG A 1022 16.49 4.85 -3.62
CA ARG A 1022 17.10 6.08 -3.08
C ARG A 1022 18.06 5.78 -1.93
N TYR A 1023 18.89 6.76 -1.57
CA TYR A 1023 19.78 6.72 -0.41
C TYR A 1023 20.78 5.55 -0.40
N LEU A 1024 21.21 5.10 -1.59
CA LEU A 1024 22.19 4.03 -1.73
C LEU A 1024 23.59 4.51 -1.35
N VAL A 1025 24.30 3.69 -0.58
CA VAL A 1025 25.70 3.91 -0.21
C VAL A 1025 26.57 2.95 -1.04
N PRO A 1026 27.63 3.43 -1.71
CA PRO A 1026 28.58 2.57 -2.41
C PRO A 1026 29.24 1.58 -1.46
N ASN A 1027 29.60 0.40 -1.97
CA ASN A 1027 30.31 -0.62 -1.19
C ASN A 1027 31.73 -0.13 -0.78
N ALA A 1028 32.48 -1.00 -0.09
CA ALA A 1028 33.84 -0.70 0.36
C ALA A 1028 34.76 -0.29 -0.81
N ASP A 1029 34.58 -0.87 -1.99
CA ASP A 1029 35.35 -0.63 -3.21
C ASP A 1029 34.91 0.62 -4.00
N GLY A 1030 33.92 1.37 -3.51
CA GLY A 1030 33.40 2.56 -4.19
C GLY A 1030 32.53 2.23 -5.40
N GLN A 1031 31.74 1.15 -5.31
CA GLN A 1031 30.87 0.69 -6.39
C GLN A 1031 29.42 0.52 -5.93
N LEU A 1032 28.48 0.73 -6.84
CA LEU A 1032 27.14 0.16 -6.78
C LEU A 1032 27.12 -1.12 -7.62
N VAL A 1033 26.91 -2.26 -6.96
CA VAL A 1033 26.90 -3.58 -7.61
C VAL A 1033 25.46 -4.04 -7.76
N LEU A 1034 25.00 -4.15 -9.01
CA LEU A 1034 23.66 -4.59 -9.38
C LEU A 1034 23.75 -5.99 -9.96
N ARG A 1035 23.16 -6.99 -9.31
CA ARG A 1035 23.10 -8.37 -9.82
C ARG A 1035 21.67 -8.71 -10.20
N PHE A 1036 21.49 -9.13 -11.44
CA PHE A 1036 20.22 -9.58 -11.98
C PHE A 1036 20.26 -11.09 -12.15
N THR A 1037 19.28 -11.81 -11.61
CA THR A 1037 19.17 -13.26 -11.77
C THR A 1037 17.76 -13.66 -12.21
N SER A 1038 17.65 -14.67 -13.08
CA SER A 1038 16.36 -15.22 -13.47
C SER A 1038 15.55 -15.63 -12.24
N GLY A 1039 14.26 -15.29 -12.29
CA GLY A 1039 13.29 -15.64 -11.27
C GLY A 1039 12.74 -17.05 -11.48
N TRP A 1040 11.79 -17.40 -10.64
CA TRP A 1040 11.20 -18.72 -10.61
C TRP A 1040 9.68 -18.63 -10.82
N GLU A 1041 9.18 -19.47 -11.72
CA GLU A 1041 7.76 -19.62 -12.03
C GLU A 1041 7.48 -21.13 -12.17
N PRO A 1042 6.67 -21.74 -11.29
CA PRO A 1042 6.55 -23.19 -11.24
C PRO A 1042 5.88 -23.82 -12.45
N LEU A 1043 4.99 -23.08 -13.13
CA LEU A 1043 4.17 -23.62 -14.21
C LEU A 1043 4.83 -23.57 -15.58
N LYS A 1044 5.98 -22.89 -15.71
CA LYS A 1044 6.73 -22.74 -16.97
C LYS A 1044 8.17 -22.33 -16.70
N LYS A 1045 9.09 -22.64 -17.62
CA LYS A 1045 10.46 -22.11 -17.54
C LYS A 1045 10.44 -20.58 -17.64
N SER A 1046 11.03 -19.89 -16.66
CA SER A 1046 11.25 -18.44 -16.69
C SER A 1046 12.25 -18.05 -17.79
N GLY A 1047 12.03 -16.90 -18.41
CA GLY A 1047 13.04 -16.27 -19.27
C GLY A 1047 14.19 -15.62 -18.50
N GLU A 1048 15.11 -15.03 -19.26
CA GLU A 1048 16.30 -14.33 -18.75
C GLU A 1048 15.92 -13.00 -18.07
N ALA A 1049 16.61 -12.64 -16.98
CA ALA A 1049 16.51 -11.32 -16.37
C ALA A 1049 16.95 -10.23 -17.36
N MET A 1050 16.49 -8.99 -17.20
CA MET A 1050 16.87 -7.91 -18.12
C MET A 1050 16.89 -6.52 -17.49
N VAL A 1051 17.61 -5.60 -18.14
CA VAL A 1051 17.56 -4.15 -17.88
C VAL A 1051 17.89 -3.38 -19.17
N GLN A 1052 17.21 -2.26 -19.43
CA GLN A 1052 17.42 -1.45 -20.63
C GLN A 1052 18.31 -0.24 -20.41
N ALA A 1053 18.12 0.46 -19.30
CA ALA A 1053 18.99 1.57 -18.96
C ALA A 1053 19.16 1.71 -17.46
N ILE A 1054 20.32 2.22 -17.07
CA ILE A 1054 20.71 2.48 -15.69
C ILE A 1054 21.10 3.94 -15.57
N GLU A 1055 20.46 4.66 -14.65
CA GLU A 1055 20.84 6.01 -14.24
C GLU A 1055 21.20 6.02 -12.76
N VAL A 1056 22.37 6.55 -12.44
CA VAL A 1056 22.82 6.83 -11.08
C VAL A 1056 23.01 8.33 -10.96
N VAL A 1057 22.34 8.95 -10.00
CA VAL A 1057 22.44 10.39 -9.70
C VAL A 1057 22.69 10.58 -8.21
N PRO A 1058 23.40 11.64 -7.80
CA PRO A 1058 23.57 11.95 -6.38
C PRO A 1058 22.23 12.23 -5.71
N GLU A 1059 22.10 11.83 -4.45
CA GLU A 1059 20.97 12.17 -3.61
C GLU A 1059 21.15 13.58 -3.03
N GLN A 1060 20.54 14.58 -3.68
CA GLN A 1060 20.61 15.97 -3.25
C GLN A 1060 19.31 16.43 -2.59
N LYS A 1061 19.43 17.40 -1.68
CA LYS A 1061 18.30 17.99 -0.95
C LYS A 1061 18.25 19.50 -1.22
N LEU A 1062 17.95 19.86 -2.47
CA LEU A 1062 17.61 21.24 -2.81
C LEU A 1062 16.11 21.41 -2.64
N ILE A 1063 15.69 22.43 -1.90
CA ILE A 1063 14.28 22.78 -1.77
C ILE A 1063 14.05 24.18 -2.33
N MET A 1064 13.11 24.31 -3.27
CA MET A 1064 12.68 25.57 -3.85
C MET A 1064 11.17 25.70 -3.69
N ARG A 1065 10.68 26.87 -3.26
CA ARG A 1065 9.25 27.16 -3.08
C ARG A 1065 8.91 28.53 -3.67
N ILE A 1066 7.91 28.58 -4.53
CA ILE A 1066 7.50 29.80 -5.25
C ILE A 1066 6.01 30.05 -5.01
N ASN A 1067 5.69 31.22 -4.45
CA ASN A 1067 4.33 31.73 -4.33
C ASN A 1067 3.93 32.41 -5.66
N VAL A 1068 3.26 31.66 -6.52
CA VAL A 1068 3.03 32.07 -7.91
C VAL A 1068 2.02 33.22 -7.97
N GLY A 1069 2.33 34.24 -8.78
CA GLY A 1069 1.53 35.46 -8.89
C GLY A 1069 1.72 36.46 -7.75
N SER A 1070 2.46 36.12 -6.69
CA SER A 1070 2.73 37.05 -5.59
C SER A 1070 4.00 37.87 -5.84
N ASP A 1071 3.94 39.16 -5.52
CA ASP A 1071 5.08 40.08 -5.46
C ASP A 1071 5.81 40.06 -4.11
N THR A 1072 5.24 39.37 -3.12
CA THR A 1072 5.80 39.22 -1.77
C THR A 1072 6.04 37.75 -1.43
N GLN A 1073 6.99 37.53 -0.52
CA GLN A 1073 7.19 36.20 0.06
C GLN A 1073 6.02 35.82 0.98
N PHE A 1074 5.78 34.52 1.11
CA PHE A 1074 4.82 33.96 2.05
C PHE A 1074 5.53 32.99 3.00
N VAL A 1075 5.21 33.06 4.30
CA VAL A 1075 5.73 32.14 5.31
C VAL A 1075 4.60 31.19 5.67
N ASP A 1076 4.75 29.91 5.35
CA ASP A 1076 3.72 28.92 5.60
C ASP A 1076 3.64 28.53 7.09
N TRP A 1077 2.68 27.66 7.41
CA TRP A 1077 2.47 27.10 8.74
C TRP A 1077 3.77 26.54 9.34
N ASN A 1078 4.56 25.81 8.56
CA ASN A 1078 5.81 25.19 8.99
C ASN A 1078 7.00 26.17 9.04
N SER A 1079 6.75 27.47 8.85
CA SER A 1079 7.75 28.51 8.73
C SER A 1079 8.73 28.28 7.58
N PHE A 1080 8.29 27.61 6.51
CA PHE A 1080 9.01 27.62 5.25
C PHE A 1080 8.68 28.91 4.49
N ILE A 1081 9.69 29.44 3.80
CA ILE A 1081 9.55 30.62 2.97
C ILE A 1081 9.21 30.16 1.55
N TRP A 1082 8.07 30.62 1.05
CA TRP A 1082 7.70 30.63 -0.35
C TRP A 1082 8.14 31.97 -0.94
N ALA A 1083 9.16 31.93 -1.80
CA ALA A 1083 9.68 33.13 -2.44
C ALA A 1083 8.60 33.79 -3.31
N SER A 1084 8.72 35.10 -3.52
CA SER A 1084 7.89 35.78 -4.51
C SER A 1084 8.08 35.18 -5.91
N ASP A 1085 7.10 35.40 -6.77
CA ASP A 1085 7.03 34.76 -8.07
C ASP A 1085 8.23 35.09 -8.97
N ALA A 1086 8.89 34.05 -9.47
CA ALA A 1086 10.12 34.13 -10.24
C ALA A 1086 10.20 32.99 -11.26
N HIS A 1087 11.23 33.00 -12.12
CA HIS A 1087 11.53 31.92 -13.07
C HIS A 1087 10.46 31.64 -14.16
N PHE A 1088 9.50 32.55 -14.34
CA PHE A 1088 8.38 32.37 -15.27
C PHE A 1088 8.62 33.06 -16.63
N LYS A 1089 7.88 32.58 -17.64
CA LYS A 1089 7.71 33.24 -18.93
C LYS A 1089 6.23 33.19 -19.33
N GLY A 1090 5.63 34.36 -19.54
CA GLY A 1090 4.22 34.50 -19.89
C GLY A 1090 3.28 34.50 -18.69
N GLY A 1091 1.98 34.65 -18.99
CA GLY A 1091 0.91 34.78 -17.99
C GLY A 1091 0.79 36.17 -17.37
N GLN A 1092 -0.41 36.48 -16.86
CA GLN A 1092 -0.74 37.66 -16.07
C GLN A 1092 -1.04 37.25 -14.63
N VAL A 1093 -0.86 38.15 -13.68
CA VAL A 1093 -1.23 37.90 -12.27
C VAL A 1093 -2.74 38.07 -12.10
N ILE A 1094 -3.38 37.15 -11.39
CA ILE A 1094 -4.74 37.29 -10.87
C ILE A 1094 -4.75 37.06 -9.37
N LYS A 1095 -5.68 37.73 -8.68
CA LYS A 1095 -5.89 37.63 -7.23
C LYS A 1095 -7.36 37.32 -6.96
N SER A 1096 -7.67 36.70 -5.83
CA SER A 1096 -9.04 36.45 -5.39
C SER A 1096 -9.22 36.81 -3.91
N ASP A 1097 -10.39 37.32 -3.57
CA ASP A 1097 -10.83 37.52 -2.18
C ASP A 1097 -11.68 36.35 -1.65
N ALA A 1098 -11.90 35.33 -2.47
CA ALA A 1098 -12.58 34.11 -2.05
C ALA A 1098 -11.74 33.33 -1.04
N LEU A 1099 -12.39 32.79 -0.01
CA LEU A 1099 -11.78 31.86 0.94
C LEU A 1099 -11.57 30.49 0.29
N VAL A 1100 -10.47 29.84 0.66
CA VAL A 1100 -10.23 28.44 0.33
C VAL A 1100 -11.02 27.59 1.33
N THR A 1101 -11.86 26.69 0.85
CA THR A 1101 -12.69 25.81 1.70
C THR A 1101 -11.87 24.72 2.37
N GLN A 1102 -10.76 24.30 1.75
CA GLN A 1102 -9.77 23.38 2.29
C GLN A 1102 -8.40 23.65 1.61
N ALA A 1103 -7.33 23.83 2.40
CA ALA A 1103 -5.96 24.00 1.92
C ALA A 1103 -5.06 22.84 2.37
N ALA A 1104 -4.03 22.51 1.57
CA ALA A 1104 -3.05 21.48 1.88
C ALA A 1104 -1.68 22.10 2.24
N PRO A 1105 -1.08 21.75 3.40
CA PRO A 1105 -1.55 20.77 4.39
C PRO A 1105 -2.57 21.31 5.40
N THR A 1106 -2.67 22.64 5.58
CA THR A 1106 -3.57 23.23 6.59
C THR A 1106 -4.26 24.49 6.07
N LEU A 1107 -5.42 24.83 6.65
CA LEU A 1107 -6.15 26.08 6.35
C LEU A 1107 -5.40 27.37 6.71
N TYR A 1108 -4.33 27.28 7.50
CA TYR A 1108 -3.43 28.40 7.76
C TYR A 1108 -2.69 28.86 6.50
N ASP A 1109 -2.57 27.99 5.49
CA ASP A 1109 -1.84 28.28 4.25
C ASP A 1109 -2.73 28.73 3.09
N GLN A 1110 -4.00 29.03 3.36
CA GLN A 1110 -4.96 29.41 2.31
C GLN A 1110 -4.55 30.64 1.50
N GLU A 1111 -3.80 31.59 2.09
CA GLU A 1111 -3.30 32.78 1.38
C GLU A 1111 -2.37 32.42 0.22
N LEU A 1112 -1.66 31.28 0.29
CA LEU A 1112 -0.82 30.77 -0.81
C LEU A 1112 -1.63 30.54 -2.10
N TYR A 1113 -2.94 30.30 -1.97
CA TYR A 1113 -3.82 30.04 -3.11
C TYR A 1113 -4.53 31.30 -3.61
N ARG A 1114 -4.44 32.44 -2.93
CA ARG A 1114 -5.21 33.65 -3.32
C ARG A 1114 -4.57 34.45 -4.45
N THR A 1115 -3.34 34.14 -4.82
CA THR A 1115 -2.65 34.69 -6.01
C THR A 1115 -2.30 33.59 -7.00
N ALA A 1116 -2.40 33.88 -8.29
CA ALA A 1116 -2.00 32.95 -9.35
C ALA A 1116 -1.42 33.69 -10.56
N ARG A 1117 -0.70 32.95 -11.41
CA ARG A 1117 -0.55 33.32 -12.82
C ARG A 1117 -1.65 32.69 -13.63
N THR A 1118 -2.19 33.44 -14.58
CA THR A 1118 -3.18 32.99 -15.57
C THR A 1118 -2.71 33.26 -16.99
N GLY A 1119 -2.97 32.34 -17.92
CA GLY A 1119 -2.77 32.57 -19.34
C GLY A 1119 -2.98 31.33 -20.21
N PRO A 1120 -2.96 31.47 -21.54
CA PRO A 1120 -3.11 30.32 -22.44
C PRO A 1120 -1.94 29.34 -22.32
N LYS A 1121 -0.75 29.83 -21.95
CA LYS A 1121 0.46 29.06 -21.68
C LYS A 1121 1.25 29.70 -20.55
N LEU A 1122 1.65 28.91 -19.57
CA LEU A 1122 2.54 29.24 -18.47
C LEU A 1122 3.80 28.38 -18.58
N ASN A 1123 4.98 28.97 -18.36
CA ASN A 1123 6.26 28.25 -18.39
C ASN A 1123 7.15 28.70 -17.23
N TYR A 1124 7.63 27.76 -16.43
CA TYR A 1124 8.61 27.97 -15.37
C TYR A 1124 9.86 27.15 -15.66
N THR A 1125 11.05 27.75 -15.50
CA THR A 1125 12.34 27.08 -15.72
C THR A 1125 13.27 27.36 -14.54
N MET A 1126 13.59 26.32 -13.77
CA MET A 1126 14.31 26.41 -12.50
C MET A 1126 15.63 25.67 -12.61
N ALA A 1127 16.72 26.31 -12.20
CA ALA A 1127 18.04 25.70 -12.15
C ALA A 1127 18.19 24.88 -10.86
N VAL A 1128 18.59 23.62 -11.00
CA VAL A 1128 18.80 22.67 -9.92
C VAL A 1128 20.08 21.86 -10.20
N PRO A 1129 20.84 21.47 -9.16
CA PRO A 1129 22.00 20.61 -9.34
C PRO A 1129 21.58 19.20 -9.79
N PRO A 1130 22.51 18.35 -10.26
CA PRO A 1130 22.18 16.97 -10.60
C PRO A 1130 21.56 16.24 -9.41
N GLY A 1131 20.48 15.51 -9.63
CA GLY A 1131 19.77 14.80 -8.57
C GLY A 1131 18.42 14.27 -9.04
N LEU A 1132 17.69 13.68 -8.11
CA LEU A 1132 16.33 13.17 -8.32
C LEU A 1132 15.34 13.98 -7.49
N TYR A 1133 14.45 14.70 -8.16
CA TYR A 1133 13.56 15.68 -7.55
C TYR A 1133 12.11 15.25 -7.61
N THR A 1134 11.33 15.80 -6.71
CA THR A 1134 9.87 15.82 -6.77
C THR A 1134 9.39 17.22 -7.10
N VAL A 1135 8.45 17.33 -8.04
CA VAL A 1135 7.77 18.59 -8.38
C VAL A 1135 6.35 18.56 -7.83
N HIS A 1136 6.01 19.57 -7.04
CA HIS A 1136 4.69 19.84 -6.50
C HIS A 1136 4.11 21.08 -7.12
N LEU A 1137 2.87 20.97 -7.60
CA LEU A 1137 2.09 22.07 -8.13
C LEU A 1137 0.81 22.21 -7.30
N LYS A 1138 0.54 23.44 -6.84
CA LYS A 1138 -0.60 23.76 -6.00
C LYS A 1138 -1.65 24.56 -6.77
N PHE A 1139 -2.90 24.15 -6.64
CA PHE A 1139 -4.05 24.78 -7.29
C PHE A 1139 -5.25 24.89 -6.35
N ALA A 1140 -6.10 25.89 -6.57
CA ALA A 1140 -7.46 25.99 -6.08
C ALA A 1140 -8.25 26.86 -7.06
N GLU A 1141 -9.40 26.39 -7.55
CA GLU A 1141 -10.23 27.22 -8.41
C GLU A 1141 -11.00 28.25 -7.56
N LEU A 1142 -10.64 29.51 -7.71
CA LEU A 1142 -11.25 30.64 -6.96
C LEU A 1142 -11.97 31.66 -7.85
N TRP A 1143 -12.02 31.44 -9.17
CA TRP A 1143 -12.50 32.44 -10.14
C TRP A 1143 -13.69 31.98 -10.97
N LEU A 1144 -13.86 30.66 -11.15
CA LEU A 1144 -15.00 30.08 -11.87
C LEU A 1144 -16.03 29.53 -10.88
N SER A 1145 -17.30 29.50 -11.30
CA SER A 1145 -18.42 29.11 -10.44
C SER A 1145 -18.81 27.63 -10.57
N GLU A 1146 -18.22 26.89 -11.49
CA GLU A 1146 -18.56 25.49 -11.80
C GLU A 1146 -17.30 24.66 -12.04
N PRO A 1147 -17.21 23.41 -11.53
CA PRO A 1147 -16.15 22.48 -11.87
C PRO A 1147 -16.07 22.15 -13.36
N GLY A 1148 -14.87 21.79 -13.85
CA GLY A 1148 -14.67 21.34 -15.23
C GLY A 1148 -14.56 22.47 -16.26
N LYS A 1149 -14.54 23.74 -15.83
CA LYS A 1149 -14.48 24.90 -16.72
C LYS A 1149 -13.06 25.35 -17.05
N ARG A 1150 -12.04 24.83 -16.37
CA ARG A 1150 -10.61 25.13 -16.60
C ARG A 1150 -9.79 23.85 -16.80
N PRO A 1151 -10.06 23.05 -17.84
CA PRO A 1151 -9.19 21.93 -18.19
C PRO A 1151 -7.81 22.45 -18.66
N MET A 1152 -6.74 21.83 -18.16
CA MET A 1152 -5.34 22.20 -18.44
C MET A 1152 -4.51 20.97 -18.82
N ASN A 1153 -3.50 21.17 -19.67
CA ASN A 1153 -2.44 20.20 -19.89
C ASN A 1153 -1.18 20.63 -19.13
N ILE A 1154 -0.57 19.70 -18.40
CA ILE A 1154 0.61 19.93 -17.56
C ILE A 1154 1.73 19.03 -18.04
N ALA A 1155 2.90 19.61 -18.29
CA ALA A 1155 4.09 18.90 -18.68
C ALA A 1155 5.32 19.33 -17.87
N ILE A 1156 6.17 18.36 -17.53
CA ILE A 1156 7.44 18.58 -16.83
C ILE A 1156 8.56 17.99 -17.68
N ASN A 1157 9.58 18.79 -17.98
CA ASN A 1157 10.69 18.40 -18.88
C ASN A 1157 10.24 17.84 -20.24
N GLY A 1158 9.07 18.29 -20.71
CA GLY A 1158 8.46 17.82 -21.96
C GLY A 1158 7.58 16.57 -21.81
N GLN A 1159 7.65 15.86 -20.68
CA GLN A 1159 6.74 14.77 -20.35
C GLN A 1159 5.35 15.33 -20.04
N CYS A 1160 4.33 14.89 -20.77
CA CYS A 1160 2.95 15.21 -20.42
C CYS A 1160 2.54 14.40 -19.18
N VAL A 1161 2.33 15.09 -18.05
CA VAL A 1161 1.93 14.49 -16.78
C VAL A 1161 0.41 14.36 -16.70
N TRP A 1162 -0.31 15.41 -17.11
CA TRP A 1162 -1.78 15.43 -17.11
C TRP A 1162 -2.33 16.10 -18.37
N LYS A 1163 -3.46 15.59 -18.86
CA LYS A 1163 -4.23 16.17 -19.97
C LYS A 1163 -5.64 16.49 -19.52
N TYR A 1164 -6.15 17.64 -19.95
CA TYR A 1164 -7.50 18.13 -19.62
C TYR A 1164 -7.82 18.11 -18.11
N TRP A 1165 -6.81 18.22 -17.26
CA TRP A 1165 -6.98 18.19 -15.81
C TRP A 1165 -7.57 19.52 -15.33
N ASP A 1166 -8.63 19.45 -14.53
CA ASP A 1166 -9.32 20.62 -13.99
C ASP A 1166 -9.21 20.62 -12.46
N PRO A 1167 -8.74 21.73 -11.86
CA PRO A 1167 -8.45 21.79 -10.43
C PRO A 1167 -9.71 21.64 -9.57
N ALA A 1168 -10.86 22.17 -10.01
CA ALA A 1168 -12.11 22.08 -9.25
C ALA A 1168 -12.74 20.68 -9.35
N THR A 1169 -12.67 20.03 -10.51
CA THR A 1169 -13.10 18.64 -10.66
C THR A 1169 -12.21 17.71 -9.85
N ALA A 1170 -10.89 17.92 -9.87
CA ALA A 1170 -9.96 17.15 -9.05
C ALA A 1170 -10.23 17.35 -7.56
N ALA A 1171 -10.43 18.60 -7.11
CA ALA A 1171 -10.80 18.92 -5.74
C ALA A 1171 -12.23 18.47 -5.35
N GLY A 1172 -13.04 18.00 -6.30
CA GLY A 1172 -14.46 17.67 -6.08
C GLY A 1172 -15.40 18.88 -5.92
N GLN A 1173 -14.86 20.07 -5.67
CA GLN A 1173 -15.62 21.32 -5.57
C GLN A 1173 -14.73 22.56 -5.85
N ILE A 1174 -15.38 23.71 -6.07
CA ILE A 1174 -14.74 25.03 -6.16
C ILE A 1174 -14.19 25.44 -4.79
N GLY A 1175 -13.09 26.19 -4.78
CA GLY A 1175 -12.49 26.71 -3.54
C GLY A 1175 -11.68 25.71 -2.73
N MET A 1176 -11.63 24.43 -3.13
CA MET A 1176 -10.83 23.41 -2.46
C MET A 1176 -9.49 23.21 -3.17
N ALA A 1177 -8.42 23.03 -2.40
CA ALA A 1177 -7.08 22.79 -2.94
C ALA A 1177 -6.99 21.44 -3.67
N ALA A 1178 -6.29 21.46 -4.80
CA ALA A 1178 -5.87 20.28 -5.54
C ALA A 1178 -4.38 20.39 -5.84
N ASP A 1179 -3.64 19.32 -5.54
CA ASP A 1179 -2.20 19.24 -5.71
C ASP A 1179 -1.84 18.19 -6.77
N ILE A 1180 -0.76 18.45 -7.50
CA ILE A 1180 -0.12 17.47 -8.38
C ILE A 1180 1.31 17.27 -7.90
N ARG A 1181 1.69 16.00 -7.66
CA ARG A 1181 3.05 15.57 -7.34
C ARG A 1181 3.58 14.69 -8.46
N VAL A 1182 4.78 15.02 -8.93
CA VAL A 1182 5.49 14.24 -9.92
C VAL A 1182 6.87 13.94 -9.37
N GLU A 1183 7.06 12.68 -9.00
CA GLU A 1183 8.31 12.20 -8.42
C GLU A 1183 9.28 11.79 -9.53
N ASP A 1184 10.51 11.51 -9.12
CA ASP A 1184 11.54 10.94 -9.98
C ASP A 1184 11.90 11.82 -11.18
N ILE A 1185 11.96 13.14 -10.99
CA ILE A 1185 12.34 14.11 -12.03
C ILE A 1185 13.84 14.37 -11.98
N THR A 1186 14.53 14.12 -13.09
CA THR A 1186 15.93 14.55 -13.27
C THR A 1186 15.98 15.84 -14.08
N PRO A 1187 16.93 16.76 -13.78
CA PRO A 1187 17.13 17.94 -14.59
C PRO A 1187 17.61 17.59 -16.01
N ASP A 1188 17.41 18.52 -16.93
CA ASP A 1188 17.97 18.46 -18.27
C ASP A 1188 19.51 18.62 -18.26
N LYS A 1189 20.14 18.51 -19.44
CA LYS A 1189 21.61 18.61 -19.56
C LYS A 1189 22.21 19.93 -19.06
N ASP A 1190 21.39 20.99 -18.98
CA ASP A 1190 21.80 22.32 -18.56
C ASP A 1190 21.46 22.57 -17.08
N GLY A 1191 20.99 21.53 -16.36
CA GLY A 1191 20.62 21.62 -14.95
C GLY A 1191 19.26 22.25 -14.71
N HIS A 1192 18.31 22.17 -15.66
CA HIS A 1192 16.98 22.76 -15.49
C HIS A 1192 15.86 21.76 -15.32
N ILE A 1193 14.88 22.12 -14.49
CA ILE A 1193 13.52 21.57 -14.51
C ILE A 1193 12.61 22.60 -15.19
N THR A 1194 11.84 22.18 -16.17
CA THR A 1194 10.89 23.04 -16.91
C THR A 1194 9.46 22.56 -16.74
N ILE A 1195 8.60 23.40 -16.17
CA ILE A 1195 7.17 23.15 -15.97
C ILE A 1195 6.40 23.97 -17.02
N LYS A 1196 5.53 23.31 -17.77
CA LYS A 1196 4.65 23.92 -18.78
C LYS A 1196 3.20 23.59 -18.47
N ILE A 1197 2.37 24.63 -18.39
CA ILE A 1197 0.92 24.48 -18.24
C ILE A 1197 0.24 25.20 -19.39
N SER A 1198 -0.73 24.56 -20.02
CA SER A 1198 -1.48 25.17 -21.13
C SER A 1198 -2.98 24.97 -20.98
N ALA A 1199 -3.75 25.98 -21.34
CA ALA A 1199 -5.21 25.90 -21.38
C ALA A 1199 -5.64 24.83 -22.40
N ALA A 1200 -6.58 23.98 -22.01
CA ALA A 1200 -7.17 22.95 -22.86
C ALA A 1200 -8.67 23.20 -23.12
N GLY A 1201 -9.16 24.40 -22.80
CA GLY A 1201 -10.55 24.84 -22.96
C GLY A 1201 -10.64 26.34 -23.21
N ALA A 1202 -11.83 26.92 -22.97
CA ALA A 1202 -12.10 28.34 -23.23
C ALA A 1202 -11.49 29.30 -22.18
N ASN A 1203 -11.15 28.80 -21.00
CA ASN A 1203 -10.55 29.59 -19.92
C ASN A 1203 -9.04 29.35 -19.85
N ASP A 1204 -8.32 30.40 -19.48
CA ASP A 1204 -6.86 30.36 -19.30
C ASP A 1204 -6.45 29.33 -18.24
N ALA A 1205 -5.24 28.78 -18.36
CA ALA A 1205 -4.64 27.96 -17.32
C ALA A 1205 -4.22 28.81 -16.11
N ILE A 1206 -4.20 28.22 -14.91
CA ILE A 1206 -3.73 28.86 -13.68
C ILE A 1206 -2.61 28.05 -13.01
N LEU A 1207 -1.85 28.68 -12.11
CA LEU A 1207 -0.93 28.04 -11.16
C LEU A 1207 -0.76 28.95 -9.92
N GLN A 1208 -0.78 28.39 -8.71
CA GLN A 1208 -0.70 29.14 -7.44
C GLN A 1208 0.57 28.85 -6.64
N GLY A 1209 1.11 27.64 -6.70
CA GLY A 1209 2.37 27.33 -6.00
C GLY A 1209 3.21 26.29 -6.73
N ILE A 1210 4.53 26.42 -6.59
CA ILE A 1210 5.52 25.44 -7.04
C ILE A 1210 6.42 25.09 -5.86
N GLU A 1211 6.59 23.80 -5.61
CA GLU A 1211 7.64 23.29 -4.73
C GLU A 1211 8.46 22.23 -5.46
N ILE A 1212 9.80 22.37 -5.43
CA ILE A 1212 10.75 21.37 -5.94
C ILE A 1212 11.58 20.92 -4.75
N GLU A 1213 11.64 19.61 -4.51
CA GLU A 1213 12.36 19.01 -3.37
C GLU A 1213 13.13 17.73 -3.70
#